data_AF-A0A349VMF2-F1
#
_entry.id   AF-A0A349VMF2-F1
#
_cell.length_a   1.000
_cell.length_b   1.000
_cell.length_c   1.000
_cell.angle_alpha   90.00
_cell.angle_beta   90.00
_cell.angle_gamma   90.00
#
_symmetry.space_group_name_H-M   'P 1'
#
loop_
_entity.id
_entity.type
_entity.pdbx_description
1 polymer ?
#
loop_
_entity_poly.entity_id
_entity_poly.type
_entity_poly.pdbx_seq_one_letter_code
_entity_poly.pdbx_strand_id
1 'polypeptide(L)'
;MLQQLCSGSGGRVAGLAGRSLMVLFTVMVGCSEPPPPPPVVEVPAPVEEPKVIELVEMGDVVLEPAGKGELEVRVARNGNQGSIKVSFQGLPDGVTLSPESLDIKEGSSAGKVVFQAAPSLGDAAVKASVSVKAALKKISASRSVNVVVNKVSRPEFGKVGKFVLQPGTSRTVSVPLKRNGYSGQAPVAVSGAGTSLTAKVESPADGKSAETIKIIVSAKTAAVDGPVNLEVATNAYGRKVSAKIPVEISRYPFRVESFRVIDLKRSSKEVIRLPVKRQNYNGPLDIELKNLPSGIDASVKSVPAGGQEVSVALSVTSTAKPQVRSSLIEASGGGLQTSNYIILRVLADDDEKLPAGIINVTAIKKIFSDPAASAPLRRKGSIGGRLTLASKQALIDFYGATPRSLESIREGIDWLAHCQRGDGSWALDGSLEDAGDVEVNEVPSPNPIGATALALLPFLSEGIAHSRVPEGQEELEQYQEVVERGLVYLALSQQRSNDINDGRLDGGMYAHALATIVFCEAYGLSGDERLRGHAQLALKYLLNAQHQAGGGWRYSPNQPGDLSATGWVFLAIRSAQLTGINVLSQSLERAERFVDSCGVGPEEAPLSRYCYQPNGTDSAEKQSMTAAGLLTQQYLGWKKDDRNLLAGSTYLMAKQPPEQSSNVGDIYFYYYATQVLHHLEGNNFDLWNHRMREHLIRTQEKDGEFKGSWKPDGVPHGNTGGRLYVTSLSMLTLQVPYRHLPMYRLFKIGRSSD
;
A
#
# COMPACT_ATOMS: atom_id res chain seq x y z
N MET A 1 -15.21 -17.42 73.69
CA MET A 1 -15.79 -16.64 72.57
C MET A 1 -14.64 -16.17 71.70
N LEU A 2 -14.76 -16.21 70.36
CA LEU A 2 -13.86 -15.60 69.36
C LEU A 2 -12.39 -16.09 69.24
N GLN A 3 -12.17 -16.90 68.19
CA GLN A 3 -11.29 -16.65 67.02
C GLN A 3 -9.87 -16.02 67.10
N GLN A 4 -9.02 -16.62 66.24
CA GLN A 4 -7.94 -16.08 65.38
C GLN A 4 -6.45 -16.07 65.83
N LEU A 5 -5.71 -16.94 65.13
CA LEU A 5 -4.46 -16.72 64.36
C LEU A 5 -3.06 -16.59 65.03
N CYS A 6 -2.12 -17.24 64.31
CA CYS A 6 -0.68 -16.98 64.12
C CYS A 6 0.40 -17.81 64.84
N SER A 7 1.32 -18.31 63.99
CA SER A 7 2.75 -18.63 64.18
C SER A 7 3.23 -19.67 65.21
N GLY A 8 3.93 -20.70 64.70
CA GLY A 8 5.41 -20.68 64.82
C GLY A 8 6.12 -21.78 65.64
N SER A 9 6.90 -22.59 64.92
CA SER A 9 8.16 -23.26 65.33
C SER A 9 8.14 -24.54 66.20
N GLY A 10 9.16 -25.39 65.96
CA GLY A 10 9.75 -26.29 66.97
C GLY A 10 9.46 -27.79 66.84
N GLY A 11 10.40 -28.57 66.31
CA GLY A 11 10.28 -30.04 66.28
C GLY A 11 11.46 -30.81 65.65
N ARG A 12 12.61 -30.88 66.33
CA ARG A 12 13.73 -31.78 65.98
C ARG A 12 13.49 -33.18 66.57
N VAL A 13 13.87 -34.24 65.85
CA VAL A 13 14.55 -35.42 66.44
C VAL A 13 15.57 -35.97 65.42
N ALA A 14 16.82 -36.16 65.86
CA ALA A 14 17.86 -36.98 65.20
C ALA A 14 18.02 -38.29 66.00
N GLY A 15 18.65 -39.38 65.55
CA GLY A 15 19.43 -39.70 64.35
C GLY A 15 20.40 -40.86 64.68
N LEU A 16 21.14 -41.38 63.68
CA LEU A 16 22.27 -42.35 63.82
C LEU A 16 21.93 -43.76 64.39
N ALA A 17 22.74 -44.83 64.24
CA ALA A 17 23.75 -45.25 63.24
C ALA A 17 24.20 -46.73 63.54
N GLY A 18 25.01 -47.37 62.67
CA GLY A 18 25.67 -48.68 62.93
C GLY A 18 24.85 -49.90 62.51
N ARG A 19 25.18 -50.80 61.56
CA ARG A 19 26.40 -51.39 60.96
C ARG A 19 27.03 -52.58 61.75
N SER A 20 26.91 -53.78 61.15
CA SER A 20 27.94 -54.84 60.98
C SER A 20 27.84 -56.21 61.69
N LEU A 21 27.85 -57.27 60.84
CA LEU A 21 28.57 -58.56 60.90
C LEU A 21 28.20 -59.75 61.83
N MET A 22 28.09 -60.95 61.21
CA MET A 22 28.68 -62.29 61.58
C MET A 22 28.42 -62.94 62.98
N VAL A 23 28.41 -64.27 63.20
CA VAL A 23 28.25 -65.52 62.38
C VAL A 23 28.07 -66.76 63.32
N LEU A 24 27.34 -67.80 62.88
CA LEU A 24 27.33 -69.24 63.31
C LEU A 24 27.00 -69.76 64.75
N PHE A 25 26.17 -70.83 64.75
CA PHE A 25 26.32 -72.19 65.35
C PHE A 25 25.43 -72.71 66.52
N THR A 26 24.90 -73.94 66.29
CA THR A 26 24.47 -75.04 67.23
C THR A 26 23.25 -74.84 68.18
N VAL A 27 22.48 -75.86 68.64
CA VAL A 27 21.89 -77.14 68.10
C VAL A 27 21.08 -77.88 69.22
N MET A 28 19.97 -78.60 68.89
CA MET A 28 19.17 -79.57 69.73
C MET A 28 18.35 -79.03 70.95
N VAL A 29 17.27 -79.64 71.51
CA VAL A 29 16.24 -80.68 71.12
C VAL A 29 15.02 -80.68 72.11
N GLY A 30 13.82 -81.10 71.65
CA GLY A 30 12.77 -81.82 72.45
C GLY A 30 11.71 -81.02 73.24
N CYS A 31 10.53 -81.57 73.64
CA CYS A 31 9.87 -82.87 73.39
C CYS A 31 8.36 -82.88 73.79
N SER A 32 7.51 -83.64 73.07
CA SER A 32 6.24 -84.35 73.48
C SER A 32 5.46 -84.89 72.24
N GLU A 33 4.41 -85.75 72.25
CA GLU A 33 4.09 -87.01 72.99
C GLU A 33 3.07 -87.89 72.17
N PRO A 34 2.89 -89.21 72.44
CA PRO A 34 2.02 -90.18 71.71
C PRO A 34 0.81 -90.68 72.56
N PRO A 35 0.05 -91.81 72.30
CA PRO A 35 -0.08 -92.79 71.18
C PRO A 35 -1.58 -92.89 70.70
N PRO A 36 -2.29 -94.03 70.39
CA PRO A 36 -1.98 -95.39 69.86
C PRO A 36 -2.85 -95.85 68.62
N PRO A 37 -2.65 -97.08 68.06
CA PRO A 37 -3.41 -97.65 66.89
C PRO A 37 -4.40 -98.80 67.27
N PRO A 38 -5.38 -99.26 66.43
CA PRO A 38 -5.22 -100.01 65.14
C PRO A 38 -6.40 -99.79 64.11
N PRO A 39 -6.71 -100.63 63.08
CA PRO A 39 -6.01 -101.73 62.36
C PRO A 39 -5.89 -101.52 60.82
N VAL A 40 -5.42 -102.54 60.08
CA VAL A 40 -5.12 -102.54 58.62
C VAL A 40 -6.29 -103.04 57.74
N VAL A 41 -6.45 -102.49 56.53
CA VAL A 41 -7.26 -103.03 55.40
C VAL A 41 -6.51 -102.78 54.06
N GLU A 42 -6.65 -103.67 53.08
CA GLU A 42 -5.84 -103.75 51.84
C GLU A 42 -6.35 -102.96 50.60
N VAL A 43 -5.39 -102.41 49.81
CA VAL A 43 -5.28 -102.38 48.32
C VAL A 43 -6.45 -101.78 47.49
N PRO A 44 -6.22 -100.73 46.65
CA PRO A 44 -5.84 -100.94 45.23
C PRO A 44 -4.84 -99.92 44.61
N ALA A 45 -4.42 -100.21 43.36
CA ALA A 45 -3.36 -99.54 42.59
C ALA A 45 -3.70 -98.12 42.07
N PRO A 46 -2.70 -97.26 41.79
CA PRO A 46 -2.93 -95.86 41.40
C PRO A 46 -3.35 -95.70 39.92
N VAL A 47 -4.24 -94.73 39.68
CA VAL A 47 -4.72 -94.32 38.35
C VAL A 47 -3.89 -93.12 37.85
N GLU A 48 -3.44 -93.12 36.59
CA GLU A 48 -2.78 -91.96 35.99
C GLU A 48 -3.73 -90.76 35.86
N GLU A 49 -3.30 -89.59 36.32
CA GLU A 49 -4.03 -88.33 36.11
C GLU A 49 -3.86 -87.82 34.66
N PRO A 50 -4.90 -87.21 34.05
CA PRO A 50 -4.85 -86.72 32.68
C PRO A 50 -3.93 -85.50 32.53
N LYS A 51 -2.92 -85.60 31.66
CA LYS A 51 -1.96 -84.52 31.37
C LYS A 51 -2.66 -83.31 30.76
N VAL A 52 -2.65 -82.19 31.50
CA VAL A 52 -3.27 -80.92 31.10
C VAL A 52 -2.42 -80.24 30.00
N ILE A 53 -3.04 -79.40 29.18
CA ILE A 53 -2.33 -78.49 28.28
C ILE A 53 -1.56 -77.42 29.08
N GLU A 54 -0.44 -76.93 28.56
CA GLU A 54 0.37 -75.90 29.22
C GLU A 54 0.75 -74.76 28.27
N LEU A 55 0.79 -73.53 28.78
CA LEU A 55 1.30 -72.37 28.05
C LEU A 55 2.82 -72.26 28.28
N VAL A 56 3.58 -72.38 27.19
CA VAL A 56 5.03 -72.17 27.18
C VAL A 56 5.32 -70.72 27.61
N GLU A 57 6.51 -70.50 28.15
CA GLU A 57 6.93 -69.18 28.60
C GLU A 57 6.97 -68.18 27.43
N MET A 58 6.41 -67.00 27.69
CA MET A 58 6.24 -65.91 26.72
C MET A 58 7.05 -64.71 27.21
N GLY A 59 7.83 -64.10 26.31
CA GLY A 59 8.53 -62.86 26.60
C GLY A 59 7.58 -61.66 26.69
N ASP A 60 8.01 -60.62 27.41
CA ASP A 60 7.28 -59.36 27.52
C ASP A 60 7.06 -58.69 26.16
N VAL A 61 5.86 -58.15 25.94
CA VAL A 61 5.52 -57.40 24.72
C VAL A 61 5.80 -55.92 24.96
N VAL A 62 6.95 -55.45 24.45
CA VAL A 62 7.34 -54.04 24.53
C VAL A 62 6.86 -53.28 23.29
N LEU A 63 6.14 -52.19 23.50
CA LEU A 63 5.53 -51.36 22.45
C LEU A 63 6.02 -49.91 22.54
N GLU A 64 6.25 -49.29 21.38
CA GLU A 64 6.24 -47.84 21.24
C GLU A 64 4.80 -47.34 20.97
N PRO A 65 4.44 -46.08 21.29
CA PRO A 65 3.16 -45.50 20.90
C PRO A 65 2.96 -45.49 19.39
N ALA A 66 1.74 -45.81 18.94
CA ALA A 66 1.42 -46.14 17.54
C ALA A 66 2.15 -47.38 16.96
N GLY A 67 3.01 -48.04 17.73
CA GLY A 67 3.80 -49.20 17.32
C GLY A 67 3.05 -50.53 17.41
N LYS A 68 3.65 -51.55 16.78
CA LYS A 68 3.20 -52.94 16.79
C LYS A 68 4.23 -53.83 17.47
N GLY A 69 3.77 -54.81 18.23
CA GLY A 69 4.59 -55.88 18.81
C GLY A 69 3.92 -57.21 18.56
N GLU A 70 4.69 -58.19 18.08
CA GLU A 70 4.19 -59.52 17.77
C GLU A 70 4.51 -60.48 18.92
N LEU A 71 3.52 -61.26 19.35
CA LEU A 71 3.67 -62.33 20.33
C LEU A 71 3.31 -63.67 19.69
N GLU A 72 4.24 -64.62 19.73
CA GLU A 72 3.96 -66.02 19.39
C GLU A 72 3.55 -66.79 20.65
N VAL A 73 2.28 -67.17 20.75
CA VAL A 73 1.76 -68.00 21.83
C VAL A 73 2.00 -69.46 21.47
N ARG A 74 2.77 -70.17 22.30
CA ARG A 74 3.03 -71.62 22.15
C ARG A 74 2.34 -72.41 23.26
N VAL A 75 1.69 -73.51 22.89
CA VAL A 75 0.94 -74.38 23.79
C VAL A 75 1.48 -75.80 23.72
N ALA A 76 2.00 -76.32 24.83
CA ALA A 76 2.33 -77.73 24.96
C ALA A 76 1.01 -78.53 25.07
N ARG A 77 0.74 -79.34 24.04
CA ARG A 77 -0.51 -80.12 23.94
C ARG A 77 -0.55 -81.33 24.88
N ASN A 78 0.61 -81.86 25.28
CA ASN A 78 0.75 -83.01 26.19
C ASN A 78 -0.11 -84.23 25.79
N GLY A 79 -0.30 -84.45 24.48
CA GLY A 79 -1.11 -85.52 23.89
C GLY A 79 -2.54 -85.14 23.51
N ASN A 80 -3.03 -83.96 23.89
CA ASN A 80 -4.42 -83.54 23.67
C ASN A 80 -4.70 -83.07 22.22
N GLN A 81 -5.74 -83.66 21.62
CA GLN A 81 -6.21 -83.38 20.25
C GLN A 81 -7.40 -82.40 20.19
N GLY A 82 -7.55 -81.74 19.04
CA GLY A 82 -8.53 -80.66 18.78
C GLY A 82 -7.93 -79.26 18.68
N SER A 83 -8.70 -78.29 18.19
CA SER A 83 -8.29 -76.87 18.10
C SER A 83 -8.34 -76.17 19.47
N ILE A 84 -7.32 -75.36 19.76
CA ILE A 84 -7.17 -74.61 21.01
C ILE A 84 -7.52 -73.16 20.76
N LYS A 85 -8.49 -72.62 21.51
CA LYS A 85 -8.84 -71.20 21.45
C LYS A 85 -8.06 -70.43 22.50
N VAL A 86 -7.32 -69.41 22.07
CA VAL A 86 -6.56 -68.51 22.94
C VAL A 86 -7.27 -67.16 23.02
N SER A 87 -7.55 -66.71 24.23
CA SER A 87 -8.08 -65.37 24.53
C SER A 87 -7.16 -64.60 25.48
N PHE A 88 -7.29 -63.28 25.45
CA PHE A 88 -6.47 -62.35 26.21
C PHE A 88 -7.39 -61.50 27.10
N GLN A 89 -7.03 -61.33 28.37
CA GLN A 89 -7.80 -60.56 29.35
C GLN A 89 -6.90 -59.59 30.12
N GLY A 90 -7.42 -58.41 30.45
CA GLY A 90 -6.64 -57.37 31.13
C GLY A 90 -5.70 -56.57 30.21
N LEU A 91 -6.04 -56.45 28.91
CA LEU A 91 -5.36 -55.52 28.00
C LEU A 91 -5.43 -54.09 28.57
N PRO A 92 -4.34 -53.30 28.54
CA PRO A 92 -4.38 -51.91 28.95
C PRO A 92 -5.16 -51.06 27.95
N ASP A 93 -5.84 -50.03 28.45
CA ASP A 93 -6.61 -49.09 27.63
C ASP A 93 -5.75 -48.54 26.49
N GLY A 94 -6.28 -48.59 25.27
CA GLY A 94 -5.58 -48.15 24.06
C GLY A 94 -4.58 -49.15 23.48
N VAL A 95 -4.49 -50.40 23.96
CA VAL A 95 -3.79 -51.49 23.24
C VAL A 95 -4.81 -52.48 22.68
N THR A 96 -4.79 -52.68 21.36
CA THR A 96 -5.67 -53.63 20.65
C THR A 96 -4.89 -54.82 20.13
N LEU A 97 -5.62 -55.89 19.77
CA LEU A 97 -5.05 -57.14 19.24
C LEU A 97 -5.53 -57.38 17.80
N SER A 98 -4.68 -58.00 16.99
CA SER A 98 -5.05 -58.52 15.68
C SER A 98 -4.41 -59.91 15.48
N PRO A 99 -5.20 -61.00 15.38
CA PRO A 99 -6.66 -61.08 15.64
C PRO A 99 -6.99 -60.93 17.15
N GLU A 100 -8.23 -60.57 17.48
CA GLU A 100 -8.70 -60.38 18.87
C GLU A 100 -8.72 -61.69 19.69
N SER A 101 -8.91 -62.83 19.03
CA SER A 101 -8.73 -64.16 19.60
C SER A 101 -7.98 -65.04 18.61
N LEU A 102 -7.12 -65.92 19.11
CA LEU A 102 -6.22 -66.75 18.30
C LEU A 102 -6.66 -68.22 18.36
N ASP A 103 -7.11 -68.77 17.23
CA ASP A 103 -7.50 -70.17 17.12
C ASP A 103 -6.33 -71.02 16.58
N ILE A 104 -5.65 -71.75 17.47
CA ILE A 104 -4.56 -72.67 17.13
C ILE A 104 -5.16 -74.00 16.69
N LYS A 105 -5.13 -74.25 15.37
CA LYS A 105 -5.71 -75.45 14.75
C LYS A 105 -5.11 -76.74 15.31
N GLU A 106 -5.90 -77.81 15.26
CA GLU A 106 -5.47 -79.18 15.52
C GLU A 106 -4.18 -79.54 14.75
N GLY A 107 -3.27 -80.27 15.40
CA GLY A 107 -1.92 -80.54 14.89
C GLY A 107 -0.90 -79.40 15.03
N SER A 108 -1.32 -78.15 15.24
CA SER A 108 -0.42 -77.01 15.48
C SER A 108 -0.30 -76.66 16.97
N SER A 109 0.87 -76.23 17.42
CA SER A 109 1.15 -75.86 18.83
C SER A 109 1.60 -74.40 19.02
N ALA A 110 1.49 -73.57 17.97
CA ALA A 110 1.87 -72.16 18.00
C ALA A 110 0.89 -71.31 17.19
N GLY A 111 0.76 -70.04 17.56
CA GLY A 111 0.07 -69.02 16.77
C GLY A 111 0.53 -67.62 17.14
N LYS A 112 0.39 -66.67 16.21
CA LYS A 112 0.90 -65.30 16.34
C LYS A 112 -0.25 -64.30 16.51
N VAL A 113 -0.07 -63.35 17.41
CA VAL A 113 -0.96 -62.20 17.60
C VAL A 113 -0.16 -60.90 17.58
N VAL A 114 -0.71 -59.86 16.98
CA VAL A 114 -0.10 -58.52 16.97
C VAL A 114 -0.81 -57.63 17.97
N PHE A 115 -0.06 -57.12 18.94
CA PHE A 115 -0.47 -56.01 19.81
C PHE A 115 -0.21 -54.70 19.07
N GLN A 116 -1.19 -53.80 19.05
CA GLN A 116 -1.10 -52.46 18.48
C GLN A 116 -1.35 -51.44 19.58
N ALA A 117 -0.36 -50.61 19.90
CA ALA A 117 -0.53 -49.47 20.80
C ALA A 117 -1.21 -48.31 20.06
N ALA A 118 -2.16 -47.64 20.69
CA ALA A 118 -2.75 -46.42 20.18
C ALA A 118 -1.71 -45.27 20.16
N PRO A 119 -1.82 -44.33 19.21
CA PRO A 119 -1.01 -43.10 19.22
C PRO A 119 -1.17 -42.27 20.50
N SER A 120 -2.27 -42.46 21.26
CA SER A 120 -2.54 -41.76 22.52
C SER A 120 -1.75 -42.28 23.74
N LEU A 121 -0.92 -43.31 23.61
CA LEU A 121 -0.10 -43.82 24.72
C LEU A 121 1.31 -43.17 24.79
N GLY A 122 2.05 -43.43 25.88
CA GLY A 122 3.47 -43.08 26.01
C GLY A 122 3.85 -41.79 26.74
N ASP A 123 2.90 -40.99 27.26
CA ASP A 123 3.23 -39.87 28.16
C ASP A 123 3.69 -40.34 29.56
N ALA A 124 3.18 -41.51 29.98
CA ALA A 124 3.67 -42.32 31.08
C ALA A 124 3.94 -43.75 30.58
N ALA A 125 4.80 -44.49 31.28
CA ALA A 125 5.04 -45.89 30.96
C ALA A 125 3.83 -46.72 31.42
N VAL A 126 3.17 -47.40 30.49
CA VAL A 126 2.07 -48.32 30.80
C VAL A 126 2.68 -49.70 31.01
N LYS A 127 2.36 -50.34 32.13
CA LYS A 127 2.73 -51.73 32.42
C LYS A 127 1.48 -52.47 32.85
N ALA A 128 1.07 -53.47 32.08
CA ALA A 128 -0.10 -54.30 32.38
C ALA A 128 0.28 -55.78 32.28
N SER A 129 -0.20 -56.57 33.24
CA SER A 129 -0.10 -58.03 33.21
C SER A 129 -1.33 -58.58 32.51
N VAL A 130 -1.17 -59.00 31.26
CA VAL A 130 -2.25 -59.53 30.42
C VAL A 130 -2.32 -61.04 30.62
N SER A 131 -3.49 -61.54 31.02
CA SER A 131 -3.71 -62.97 31.17
C SER A 131 -4.01 -63.59 29.81
N VAL A 132 -3.13 -64.48 29.35
CA VAL A 132 -3.32 -65.32 28.16
C VAL A 132 -3.97 -66.62 28.63
N LYS A 133 -5.15 -66.96 28.10
CA LYS A 133 -5.87 -68.20 28.43
C LYS A 133 -6.03 -69.06 27.19
N ALA A 134 -5.45 -70.26 27.22
CA ALA A 134 -5.62 -71.29 26.20
C ALA A 134 -6.67 -72.31 26.67
N ALA A 135 -7.71 -72.55 25.88
CA ALA A 135 -8.80 -73.48 26.20
C ALA A 135 -8.97 -74.57 25.13
N LEU A 136 -9.14 -75.81 25.58
CA LEU A 136 -9.40 -76.98 24.75
C LEU A 136 -10.49 -77.83 25.43
N LYS A 137 -11.71 -77.83 24.87
CA LYS A 137 -12.89 -78.49 25.46
C LYS A 137 -13.13 -78.02 26.92
N LYS A 138 -12.91 -78.90 27.91
CA LYS A 138 -13.09 -78.60 29.35
C LYS A 138 -11.79 -78.27 30.10
N ILE A 139 -10.62 -78.38 29.46
CA ILE A 139 -9.32 -78.06 30.07
C ILE A 139 -8.82 -76.70 29.59
N SER A 140 -8.17 -75.94 30.47
CA SER A 140 -7.57 -74.65 30.12
C SER A 140 -6.30 -74.35 30.90
N ALA A 141 -5.31 -73.79 30.23
CA ALA A 141 -4.12 -73.19 30.83
C ALA A 141 -4.25 -71.66 30.82
N SER A 142 -3.68 -70.99 31.82
CA SER A 142 -3.57 -69.53 31.85
C SER A 142 -2.16 -69.13 32.25
N ARG A 143 -1.58 -68.14 31.58
CA ARG A 143 -0.26 -67.57 31.92
C ARG A 143 -0.26 -66.08 31.62
N SER A 144 0.33 -65.28 32.50
CA SER A 144 0.46 -63.84 32.29
C SER A 144 1.64 -63.50 31.38
N VAL A 145 1.48 -62.44 30.58
CA VAL A 145 2.57 -61.76 29.85
C VAL A 145 2.52 -60.28 30.19
N ASN A 146 3.67 -59.63 30.43
CA ASN A 146 3.66 -58.18 30.62
C ASN A 146 3.60 -57.48 29.27
N VAL A 147 2.66 -56.56 29.13
CA VAL A 147 2.63 -55.59 28.03
C VAL A 147 3.14 -54.27 28.57
N VAL A 148 4.23 -53.78 27.99
CA VAL A 148 4.92 -52.56 28.40
C VAL A 148 4.90 -51.56 27.26
N VAL A 149 4.17 -50.46 27.42
CA VAL A 149 4.28 -49.31 26.50
C VAL A 149 5.25 -48.33 27.11
N ASN A 150 6.40 -48.14 26.47
CA ASN A 150 7.45 -47.28 27.00
C ASN A 150 7.03 -45.80 26.99
N LYS A 151 7.48 -45.05 28.01
CA LYS A 151 7.40 -43.59 27.98
C LYS A 151 8.37 -43.06 26.92
N VAL A 152 7.86 -42.26 25.98
CA VAL A 152 8.68 -41.61 24.94
C VAL A 152 8.61 -40.10 25.09
N SER A 153 9.73 -39.43 24.86
CA SER A 153 9.76 -37.96 24.82
C SER A 153 9.53 -37.48 23.39
N ARG A 154 8.54 -36.60 23.21
CA ARG A 154 8.24 -36.02 21.89
C ARG A 154 9.28 -34.95 21.53
N PRO A 155 9.51 -34.70 20.23
CA PRO A 155 10.19 -33.49 19.79
C PRO A 155 9.49 -32.23 20.32
N GLU A 156 10.24 -31.15 20.50
CA GLU A 156 9.75 -29.85 20.95
C GLU A 156 10.37 -28.73 20.10
N PHE A 157 9.55 -27.82 19.58
CA PHE A 157 10.03 -26.62 18.91
C PHE A 157 10.46 -25.57 19.95
N GLY A 158 11.61 -24.94 19.72
CA GLY A 158 12.07 -23.81 20.53
C GLY A 158 11.19 -22.57 20.35
N LYS A 159 11.17 -21.71 21.37
CA LYS A 159 10.47 -20.41 21.30
C LYS A 159 11.13 -19.52 20.25
N VAL A 160 10.33 -18.99 19.34
CA VAL A 160 10.74 -17.96 18.38
C VAL A 160 10.30 -16.60 18.93
N GLY A 161 11.21 -15.63 18.99
CA GLY A 161 10.90 -14.27 19.41
C GLY A 161 10.01 -13.55 18.38
N LYS A 162 9.15 -12.64 18.86
CA LYS A 162 8.36 -11.76 17.99
C LYS A 162 9.30 -10.94 17.11
N PHE A 163 9.05 -10.91 15.81
CA PHE A 163 9.79 -10.08 14.86
C PHE A 163 8.84 -9.29 13.95
N VAL A 164 9.34 -8.18 13.42
CA VAL A 164 8.61 -7.32 12.49
C VAL A 164 8.94 -7.69 11.05
N LEU A 165 7.96 -7.60 10.16
CA LEU A 165 8.10 -7.70 8.72
C LEU A 165 7.30 -6.58 8.04
N GLN A 166 7.87 -5.95 7.01
CA GLN A 166 7.18 -4.90 6.25
C GLN A 166 6.48 -5.51 5.02
N PRO A 167 5.33 -4.98 4.56
CA PRO A 167 4.67 -5.45 3.33
C PRO A 167 5.64 -5.49 2.14
N GLY A 168 5.65 -6.60 1.40
CA GLY A 168 6.57 -6.85 0.28
C GLY A 168 7.95 -7.41 0.67
N THR A 169 8.30 -7.49 1.96
CA THR A 169 9.61 -7.99 2.42
C THR A 169 9.57 -9.46 2.86
N SER A 170 10.74 -10.09 2.92
CA SER A 170 10.92 -11.48 3.35
C SER A 170 12.03 -11.63 4.39
N ARG A 171 11.89 -12.60 5.31
CA ARG A 171 12.88 -12.90 6.34
C ARG A 171 12.98 -14.41 6.58
N THR A 172 14.20 -14.93 6.61
CA THR A 172 14.47 -16.29 7.07
C THR A 172 14.48 -16.35 8.59
N VAL A 173 13.69 -17.25 9.15
CA VAL A 173 13.51 -17.50 10.58
C VAL A 173 14.08 -18.87 10.91
N SER A 174 14.90 -18.96 11.95
CA SER A 174 15.42 -20.21 12.49
C SER A 174 14.56 -20.68 13.66
N VAL A 175 13.92 -21.84 13.51
CA VAL A 175 13.13 -22.48 14.57
C VAL A 175 13.91 -23.66 15.14
N PRO A 176 14.36 -23.63 16.41
CA PRO A 176 15.04 -24.78 17.00
C PRO A 176 14.09 -25.99 17.09
N LEU A 177 14.61 -27.20 16.90
CA LEU A 177 13.87 -28.45 17.06
C LEU A 177 14.66 -29.39 17.98
N LYS A 178 14.27 -29.46 19.25
CA LYS A 178 14.81 -30.44 20.20
C LYS A 178 14.16 -31.78 19.93
N ARG A 179 14.92 -32.77 19.45
CA ARG A 179 14.34 -34.08 19.08
C ARG A 179 14.05 -34.99 20.29
N ASN A 180 14.66 -34.71 21.45
CA ASN A 180 14.43 -35.43 22.72
C ASN A 180 14.53 -36.97 22.63
N GLY A 181 15.44 -37.48 21.79
CA GLY A 181 15.62 -38.92 21.54
C GLY A 181 14.80 -39.49 20.36
N TYR A 182 13.91 -38.70 19.74
CA TYR A 182 13.15 -39.12 18.57
C TYR A 182 14.05 -39.29 17.33
N SER A 183 14.14 -40.52 16.82
CA SER A 183 14.96 -40.92 15.67
C SER A 183 14.22 -40.93 14.33
N GLY A 184 12.87 -40.85 14.34
CA GLY A 184 12.04 -40.86 13.13
C GLY A 184 12.18 -39.59 12.26
N GLN A 185 11.44 -39.54 11.15
CA GLN A 185 11.30 -38.30 10.37
C GLN A 185 10.34 -37.32 11.09
N ALA A 186 10.66 -36.04 11.05
CA ALA A 186 9.82 -34.97 11.59
C ALA A 186 9.52 -33.95 10.48
N PRO A 187 8.64 -34.29 9.52
CA PRO A 187 8.32 -33.40 8.41
C PRO A 187 7.59 -32.16 8.91
N VAL A 188 8.15 -30.99 8.62
CA VAL A 188 7.66 -29.71 9.13
C VAL A 188 6.75 -29.04 8.12
N ALA A 189 5.54 -28.71 8.56
CA ALA A 189 4.59 -27.87 7.84
C ALA A 189 4.43 -26.52 8.56
N VAL A 190 4.05 -25.48 7.80
CA VAL A 190 3.73 -24.15 8.34
C VAL A 190 2.33 -23.76 7.87
N SER A 191 1.50 -23.27 8.80
CA SER A 191 0.13 -22.82 8.56
C SER A 191 -0.12 -21.46 9.23
N GLY A 192 -1.34 -20.91 9.10
CA GLY A 192 -1.73 -19.65 9.75
C GLY A 192 -1.30 -18.36 9.03
N ALA A 193 -0.77 -18.45 7.81
CA ALA A 193 -0.31 -17.28 7.03
C ALA A 193 -1.43 -16.33 6.57
N GLY A 194 -2.66 -16.83 6.47
CA GLY A 194 -3.85 -16.04 6.08
C GLY A 194 -3.70 -15.39 4.71
N THR A 195 -4.31 -14.20 4.56
CA THR A 195 -4.20 -13.39 3.33
C THR A 195 -2.90 -12.58 3.30
N SER A 196 -2.32 -12.21 4.45
CA SER A 196 -1.21 -11.25 4.53
C SER A 196 0.20 -11.84 4.33
N LEU A 197 0.44 -13.10 4.70
CA LEU A 197 1.76 -13.72 4.63
C LEU A 197 1.81 -14.89 3.63
N THR A 198 3.03 -15.31 3.30
CA THR A 198 3.35 -16.66 2.84
C THR A 198 4.53 -17.20 3.66
N ALA A 199 4.65 -18.53 3.75
CA ALA A 199 5.75 -19.17 4.48
C ALA A 199 6.23 -20.41 3.73
N LYS A 200 7.55 -20.60 3.64
CA LYS A 200 8.21 -21.72 2.96
C LYS A 200 9.29 -22.33 3.85
N VAL A 201 9.22 -23.63 4.11
CA VAL A 201 10.29 -24.37 4.79
C VAL A 201 11.44 -24.58 3.80
N GLU A 202 12.66 -24.22 4.19
CA GLU A 202 13.78 -24.14 3.26
C GLU A 202 14.67 -25.40 3.29
N SER A 203 15.07 -25.88 4.47
CA SER A 203 15.61 -27.25 4.70
C SER A 203 16.03 -27.52 6.16
N PRO A 204 16.25 -28.80 6.52
CA PRO A 204 15.90 -30.00 5.77
C PRO A 204 14.46 -30.43 6.08
N ALA A 205 13.66 -30.64 5.03
CA ALA A 205 12.21 -30.85 5.16
C ALA A 205 11.81 -32.18 5.81
N ASP A 206 12.74 -33.15 5.92
CA ASP A 206 12.51 -34.44 6.60
C ASP A 206 12.81 -34.41 8.11
N GLY A 207 13.45 -33.33 8.59
CA GLY A 207 13.82 -33.10 9.99
C GLY A 207 14.76 -34.14 10.60
N LYS A 208 15.37 -35.04 9.81
CA LYS A 208 15.92 -36.31 10.30
C LYS A 208 17.17 -36.17 11.17
N SER A 209 17.95 -35.12 10.95
CA SER A 209 19.14 -34.73 11.74
C SER A 209 19.15 -33.24 12.13
N ALA A 210 18.05 -32.52 11.93
CA ALA A 210 18.02 -31.07 12.11
C ALA A 210 17.74 -30.64 13.55
N GLU A 211 18.68 -29.90 14.13
CA GLU A 211 18.49 -29.16 15.39
C GLU A 211 17.80 -27.80 15.16
N THR A 212 17.70 -27.34 13.92
CA THR A 212 17.08 -26.06 13.54
C THR A 212 16.45 -26.15 12.15
N ILE A 213 15.22 -25.64 12.04
CA ILE A 213 14.44 -25.58 10.81
C ILE A 213 14.45 -24.14 10.29
N LYS A 214 14.84 -23.94 9.03
CA LYS A 214 14.79 -22.62 8.37
C LYS A 214 13.43 -22.44 7.67
N ILE A 215 12.78 -21.32 7.93
CA ILE A 215 11.50 -20.93 7.33
C ILE A 215 11.64 -19.52 6.77
N ILE A 216 11.48 -19.35 5.46
CA ILE A 216 11.28 -18.03 4.86
C ILE A 216 9.84 -17.61 5.13
N VAL A 217 9.66 -16.45 5.75
CA VAL A 217 8.37 -15.79 5.92
C VAL A 217 8.37 -14.52 5.06
N SER A 218 7.36 -14.36 4.21
CA SER A 218 7.21 -13.23 3.31
C SER A 218 5.89 -12.51 3.55
N ALA A 219 5.89 -11.19 3.63
CA ALA A 219 4.67 -10.39 3.67
C ALA A 219 4.29 -9.96 2.25
N LYS A 220 3.03 -10.12 1.88
CA LYS A 220 2.52 -9.64 0.58
C LYS A 220 2.49 -8.12 0.57
N THR A 221 2.57 -7.49 -0.61
CA THR A 221 2.54 -6.01 -0.74
C THR A 221 1.24 -5.41 -0.20
N ALA A 222 0.11 -6.11 -0.37
CA ALA A 222 -1.20 -5.72 0.15
C ALA A 222 -1.44 -6.14 1.62
N ALA A 223 -0.41 -6.55 2.36
CA ALA A 223 -0.56 -6.95 3.76
C ALA A 223 -1.03 -5.77 4.63
N VAL A 224 -1.96 -6.07 5.54
CA VAL A 224 -2.48 -5.16 6.56
C VAL A 224 -1.62 -5.25 7.81
N ASP A 225 -1.35 -4.10 8.43
CA ASP A 225 -0.58 -4.01 9.67
C ASP A 225 -1.29 -4.71 10.85
N GLY A 226 -0.52 -5.37 11.71
CA GLY A 226 -0.98 -6.06 12.90
C GLY A 226 -0.28 -7.42 13.14
N PRO A 227 -0.63 -8.10 14.24
CA PRO A 227 -0.02 -9.37 14.62
C PRO A 227 -0.58 -10.55 13.82
N VAL A 228 0.30 -11.39 13.27
CA VAL A 228 -0.02 -12.67 12.64
C VAL A 228 0.78 -13.78 13.32
N ASN A 229 0.11 -14.86 13.73
CA ASN A 229 0.77 -16.02 14.32
C ASN A 229 0.77 -17.17 13.31
N LEU A 230 1.94 -17.48 12.75
CA LEU A 230 2.09 -18.73 12.00
C LEU A 230 2.18 -19.89 13.00
N GLU A 231 1.66 -21.05 12.62
CA GLU A 231 1.89 -22.30 13.35
C GLU A 231 2.91 -23.13 12.58
N VAL A 232 4.02 -23.49 13.23
CA VAL A 232 4.95 -24.50 12.73
C VAL A 232 4.62 -25.82 13.41
N ALA A 233 4.43 -26.88 12.63
CA ALA A 233 3.96 -28.17 13.13
C ALA A 233 4.68 -29.36 12.48
N THR A 234 4.81 -30.44 13.25
CA THR A 234 5.23 -31.78 12.78
C THR A 234 4.36 -32.82 13.46
N ASN A 235 4.26 -34.01 12.87
CA ASN A 235 3.70 -35.18 13.55
C ASN A 235 4.86 -36.04 14.11
N ALA A 236 4.70 -36.55 15.32
CA ALA A 236 5.61 -37.51 15.95
C ALA A 236 4.80 -38.51 16.78
N TYR A 237 5.09 -39.81 16.68
CA TYR A 237 4.30 -40.89 17.29
C TYR A 237 2.77 -40.80 17.02
N GLY A 238 2.40 -40.36 15.81
CA GLY A 238 1.00 -40.16 15.41
C GLY A 238 0.28 -38.96 16.07
N ARG A 239 1.01 -38.07 16.76
CA ARG A 239 0.49 -36.88 17.45
C ARG A 239 1.06 -35.60 16.85
N LYS A 240 0.26 -34.52 16.78
CA LYS A 240 0.71 -33.19 16.39
C LYS A 240 1.59 -32.57 17.50
N VAL A 241 2.74 -32.04 17.10
CA VAL A 241 3.61 -31.15 17.88
C VAL A 241 3.64 -29.81 17.13
N SER A 242 3.48 -28.68 17.82
CA SER A 242 3.50 -27.36 17.18
C SER A 242 4.01 -26.26 18.09
N ALA A 243 4.44 -25.16 17.47
CA ALA A 243 4.74 -23.89 18.13
C ALA A 243 4.24 -22.72 17.29
N LYS A 244 4.13 -21.54 17.93
CA LYS A 244 3.77 -20.29 17.26
C LYS A 244 5.03 -19.54 16.85
N ILE A 245 5.00 -18.97 15.64
CA ILE A 245 5.95 -17.98 15.16
C ILE A 245 5.20 -16.63 15.12
N PRO A 246 5.37 -15.77 16.14
CA PRO A 246 4.71 -14.48 16.19
C PRO A 246 5.39 -13.47 15.24
N VAL A 247 4.63 -12.98 14.27
CA VAL A 247 5.03 -11.97 13.29
C VAL A 247 4.22 -10.70 13.54
N GLU A 248 4.87 -9.54 13.51
CA GLU A 248 4.18 -8.25 13.41
C GLU A 248 4.33 -7.73 11.99
N ILE A 249 3.21 -7.52 11.30
CA ILE A 249 3.21 -6.77 10.05
C ILE A 249 3.11 -5.30 10.44
N SER A 250 4.07 -4.49 10.02
CA SER A 250 4.05 -3.06 10.30
C SER A 250 4.70 -2.31 9.16
N ARG A 251 3.95 -1.46 8.48
CA ARG A 251 4.45 -0.63 7.38
C ARG A 251 5.41 0.44 7.88
N TYR A 252 5.11 1.02 9.05
CA TYR A 252 5.87 2.08 9.70
C TYR A 252 6.33 1.70 11.12
N PRO A 253 7.25 0.72 11.26
CA PRO A 253 7.77 0.31 12.58
C PRO A 253 8.47 1.45 13.33
N PHE A 254 9.01 2.40 12.55
CA PHE A 254 9.42 3.75 12.91
C PHE A 254 9.12 4.68 11.72
N ARG A 255 9.06 6.00 11.92
CA ARG A 255 8.98 7.01 10.84
C ARG A 255 9.62 8.32 11.32
N VAL A 256 10.42 8.96 10.47
CA VAL A 256 10.89 10.34 10.70
C VAL A 256 9.80 11.30 10.22
N GLU A 257 9.37 12.21 11.09
CA GLU A 257 8.26 13.15 10.82
C GLU A 257 8.75 14.42 10.12
N SER A 258 9.17 14.22 8.87
CA SER A 258 9.89 15.19 8.05
C SER A 258 9.02 16.04 7.12
N PHE A 259 7.73 15.73 6.95
CA PHE A 259 6.88 16.34 5.92
C PHE A 259 6.54 17.81 6.23
N ARG A 260 7.42 18.71 5.82
CA ARG A 260 7.35 20.17 5.97
C ARG A 260 8.26 20.85 4.94
N VAL A 261 8.11 22.16 4.77
CA VAL A 261 9.08 23.00 4.05
C VAL A 261 10.15 23.51 5.01
N ILE A 262 11.40 23.50 4.57
CA ILE A 262 12.52 24.19 5.19
C ILE A 262 12.99 25.28 4.22
N ASP A 263 12.99 26.52 4.72
CA ASP A 263 13.45 27.70 3.99
C ASP A 263 14.93 27.95 4.21
N LEU A 264 15.69 27.93 3.12
CA LEU A 264 17.15 27.92 3.14
C LEU A 264 17.70 29.16 2.43
N LYS A 265 18.48 29.96 3.16
CA LYS A 265 19.15 31.16 2.62
C LYS A 265 20.52 30.78 2.05
N ARG A 266 20.97 31.47 0.98
CA ARG A 266 22.33 31.27 0.45
C ARG A 266 23.38 31.55 1.52
N SER A 267 24.46 30.77 1.51
CA SER A 267 25.54 30.85 2.50
C SER A 267 25.10 30.57 3.95
N SER A 268 23.91 29.99 4.19
CA SER A 268 23.48 29.61 5.53
C SER A 268 24.04 28.24 5.96
N LYS A 269 24.07 28.03 7.28
CA LYS A 269 24.21 26.72 7.91
C LYS A 269 23.10 26.58 8.93
N GLU A 270 22.31 25.53 8.82
CA GLU A 270 21.09 25.36 9.61
C GLU A 270 21.03 23.93 10.17
N VAL A 271 20.54 23.79 11.40
CA VAL A 271 20.36 22.48 12.03
C VAL A 271 18.89 22.27 12.29
N ILE A 272 18.26 21.41 11.48
CA ILE A 272 16.86 21.05 11.65
C ILE A 272 16.75 19.82 12.55
N ARG A 273 15.72 19.81 13.39
CA ARG A 273 15.39 18.72 14.31
C ARG A 273 14.08 18.09 13.89
N LEU A 274 14.09 16.79 13.63
CA LEU A 274 12.93 16.06 13.13
C LEU A 274 12.52 14.98 14.12
N PRO A 275 11.25 14.91 14.56
CA PRO A 275 10.78 13.87 15.45
C PRO A 275 10.88 12.48 14.81
N VAL A 276 11.16 11.47 15.61
CA VAL A 276 11.18 10.06 15.23
C VAL A 276 10.09 9.33 16.00
N LYS A 277 9.01 8.97 15.33
CA LYS A 277 8.00 8.07 15.91
C LYS A 277 8.52 6.63 15.82
N ARG A 278 8.36 5.88 16.91
CA ARG A 278 8.69 4.46 17.02
C ARG A 278 7.45 3.71 17.49
N GLN A 279 7.16 2.57 16.88
CA GLN A 279 6.01 1.73 17.24
C GLN A 279 6.46 0.30 17.53
N ASN A 280 7.09 -0.35 16.55
CA ASN A 280 7.46 -1.76 16.62
C ASN A 280 8.99 -1.98 16.61
N TYR A 281 9.79 -0.91 16.68
CA TYR A 281 11.26 -1.00 16.66
C TYR A 281 11.96 0.10 17.46
N ASN A 282 12.74 -0.32 18.46
CA ASN A 282 13.47 0.55 19.37
C ASN A 282 15.00 0.56 19.18
N GLY A 283 15.54 -0.15 18.19
CA GLY A 283 16.99 -0.16 17.90
C GLY A 283 17.50 1.17 17.31
N PRO A 284 18.82 1.28 17.09
CA PRO A 284 19.40 2.46 16.43
C PRO A 284 18.85 2.62 15.00
N LEU A 285 18.87 3.85 14.48
CA LEU A 285 18.49 4.15 13.10
C LEU A 285 19.59 4.92 12.40
N ASP A 286 19.97 4.42 11.22
CA ASP A 286 20.83 5.13 10.27
C ASP A 286 19.93 5.94 9.34
N ILE A 287 20.28 7.21 9.12
CA ILE A 287 19.45 8.18 8.42
C ILE A 287 20.21 8.76 7.23
N GLU A 288 19.62 8.68 6.05
CA GLU A 288 20.19 9.17 4.79
C GLU A 288 19.25 10.21 4.16
N LEU A 289 19.81 11.27 3.57
CA LEU A 289 19.07 12.25 2.76
C LEU A 289 19.45 12.11 1.30
N LYS A 290 18.46 11.89 0.44
CA LYS A 290 18.60 11.77 -1.02
C LYS A 290 17.86 12.90 -1.73
N ASN A 291 18.23 13.17 -2.97
CA ASN A 291 17.62 14.21 -3.82
C ASN A 291 17.68 15.61 -3.17
N LEU A 292 18.85 16.00 -2.67
CA LEU A 292 19.11 17.36 -2.18
C LEU A 292 19.07 18.37 -3.35
N PRO A 293 18.65 19.63 -3.11
CA PRO A 293 18.80 20.70 -4.09
C PRO A 293 20.26 20.97 -4.46
N SER A 294 20.50 21.40 -5.70
CA SER A 294 21.83 21.72 -6.19
C SER A 294 22.43 22.89 -5.41
N GLY A 295 23.60 22.67 -4.79
CA GLY A 295 24.26 23.64 -3.91
C GLY A 295 23.87 23.52 -2.44
N ILE A 296 23.31 22.39 -2.00
CA ILE A 296 23.07 22.08 -0.59
C ILE A 296 23.74 20.76 -0.22
N ASP A 297 24.55 20.80 0.83
CA ASP A 297 25.10 19.61 1.49
C ASP A 297 24.31 19.32 2.77
N ALA A 298 24.18 18.03 3.12
CA ALA A 298 23.56 17.59 4.36
C ALA A 298 24.49 16.64 5.13
N SER A 299 24.51 16.76 6.45
CA SER A 299 25.15 15.81 7.36
C SER A 299 24.18 15.41 8.46
N VAL A 300 24.09 14.11 8.73
CA VAL A 300 23.11 13.54 9.65
C VAL A 300 23.81 12.56 10.59
N LYS A 301 23.36 12.52 11.84
CA LYS A 301 23.84 11.57 12.84
C LYS A 301 22.84 10.43 13.00
N SER A 302 23.36 9.21 13.17
CA SER A 302 22.56 8.04 13.55
C SER A 302 21.73 8.33 14.81
N VAL A 303 20.47 7.93 14.82
CA VAL A 303 19.60 8.04 16.01
C VAL A 303 19.88 6.84 16.91
N PRO A 304 20.27 7.03 18.19
CA PRO A 304 20.51 5.92 19.10
C PRO A 304 19.23 5.11 19.37
N ALA A 305 19.40 3.91 19.93
CA ALA A 305 18.27 3.09 20.39
C ALA A 305 17.36 3.89 21.34
N GLY A 306 16.05 3.83 21.13
CA GLY A 306 15.05 4.62 21.85
C GLY A 306 15.02 6.12 21.55
N GLY A 307 15.99 6.67 20.81
CA GLY A 307 16.04 8.11 20.49
C GLY A 307 14.84 8.58 19.66
N GLN A 308 14.28 9.74 20.00
CA GLN A 308 13.03 10.29 19.43
C GLN A 308 13.22 11.53 18.55
N GLU A 309 14.47 11.91 18.25
CA GLU A 309 14.82 13.07 17.41
C GLU A 309 16.02 12.72 16.53
N VAL A 310 16.02 13.18 15.28
CA VAL A 310 17.22 13.26 14.44
C VAL A 310 17.58 14.73 14.21
N SER A 311 18.87 15.05 14.32
CA SER A 311 19.42 16.34 13.90
C SER A 311 20.08 16.20 12.52
N VAL A 312 19.62 17.03 11.58
CA VAL A 312 20.17 17.15 10.23
C VAL A 312 20.79 18.54 10.12
N ALA A 313 22.09 18.61 9.84
CA ALA A 313 22.78 19.87 9.58
C ALA A 313 22.91 20.07 8.06
N LEU A 314 22.34 21.17 7.57
CA LEU A 314 22.34 21.60 6.18
C LEU A 314 23.30 22.77 5.99
N SER A 315 24.01 22.80 4.87
CA SER A 315 24.81 23.96 4.46
C SER A 315 24.55 24.33 3.01
N VAL A 316 24.29 25.61 2.77
CA VAL A 316 23.91 26.15 1.46
C VAL A 316 25.09 26.92 0.86
N THR A 317 25.47 26.61 -0.38
CA THR A 317 26.55 27.34 -1.05
C THR A 317 26.13 28.76 -1.41
N SER A 318 27.11 29.63 -1.62
CA SER A 318 26.88 31.01 -2.11
C SER A 318 26.35 31.06 -3.54
N THR A 319 26.55 29.98 -4.31
CA THR A 319 26.12 29.82 -5.71
C THR A 319 24.79 29.08 -5.87
N ALA A 320 24.15 28.65 -4.77
CA ALA A 320 22.88 27.91 -4.81
C ALA A 320 21.76 28.75 -5.45
N LYS A 321 21.20 28.27 -6.56
CA LYS A 321 20.09 28.95 -7.25
C LYS A 321 18.76 28.75 -6.48
N PRO A 322 17.83 29.73 -6.53
CA PRO A 322 16.50 29.57 -5.95
C PRO A 322 15.78 28.40 -6.61
N GLN A 323 15.34 27.43 -5.81
CA GLN A 323 14.77 26.17 -6.29
C GLN A 323 14.01 25.45 -5.16
N VAL A 324 13.07 24.59 -5.53
CA VAL A 324 12.36 23.70 -4.60
C VAL A 324 12.66 22.24 -4.98
N ARG A 325 13.01 21.40 -4.00
CA ARG A 325 13.07 19.94 -4.16
C ARG A 325 12.38 19.20 -3.04
N SER A 326 11.75 18.09 -3.38
CA SER A 326 11.32 17.06 -2.43
C SER A 326 12.50 16.10 -2.18
N SER A 327 13.26 16.35 -1.12
CA SER A 327 14.33 15.46 -0.68
C SER A 327 13.75 14.29 0.12
N LEU A 328 14.29 13.10 -0.09
CA LEU A 328 13.84 11.88 0.58
C LEU A 328 14.69 11.68 1.84
N ILE A 329 14.05 11.54 2.99
CA ILE A 329 14.68 11.07 4.23
C ILE A 329 14.40 9.58 4.33
N GLU A 330 15.44 8.77 4.22
CA GLU A 330 15.38 7.35 4.49
C GLU A 330 15.92 7.07 5.90
N ALA A 331 15.20 6.26 6.65
CA ALA A 331 15.64 5.72 7.93
C ALA A 331 15.70 4.20 7.82
N SER A 332 16.78 3.59 8.32
CA SER A 332 16.96 2.14 8.31
C SER A 332 17.47 1.64 9.65
N GLY A 333 17.13 0.39 10.01
CA GLY A 333 17.59 -0.22 11.26
C GLY A 333 17.07 -1.64 11.42
N GLY A 334 17.95 -2.57 11.78
CA GLY A 334 17.59 -3.96 12.06
C GLY A 334 16.98 -4.74 10.88
N GLY A 335 17.31 -4.35 9.64
CA GLY A 335 16.74 -4.92 8.41
C GLY A 335 15.37 -4.36 8.02
N LEU A 336 14.93 -3.27 8.66
CA LEU A 336 13.71 -2.52 8.33
C LEU A 336 14.11 -1.16 7.75
N GLN A 337 13.27 -0.60 6.88
CA GLN A 337 13.50 0.71 6.25
C GLN A 337 12.18 1.46 6.11
N THR A 338 12.17 2.76 6.43
CA THR A 338 11.05 3.64 6.10
C THR A 338 11.56 4.92 5.49
N SER A 339 10.74 5.55 4.67
CA SER A 339 11.08 6.82 4.04
C SER A 339 9.95 7.83 4.20
N ASN A 340 10.32 9.10 4.16
CA ASN A 340 9.39 10.22 4.19
C ASN A 340 10.04 11.41 3.48
N TYR A 341 9.25 12.36 3.01
CA TYR A 341 9.79 13.52 2.29
C TYR A 341 10.01 14.72 3.20
N ILE A 342 10.99 15.54 2.85
CA ILE A 342 11.15 16.92 3.33
C ILE A 342 11.27 17.83 2.12
N ILE A 343 10.65 19.00 2.15
CA ILE A 343 10.73 19.94 1.05
C ILE A 343 11.79 20.98 1.42
N LEU A 344 12.85 21.08 0.63
CA LEU A 344 13.91 22.06 0.80
C LEU A 344 13.74 23.15 -0.26
N ARG A 345 13.52 24.40 0.19
CA ARG A 345 13.39 25.57 -0.67
C ARG A 345 14.58 26.49 -0.48
N VAL A 346 15.41 26.63 -1.52
CA VAL A 346 16.39 27.72 -1.59
C VAL A 346 15.63 28.99 -1.96
N LEU A 347 15.65 29.98 -1.06
CA LEU A 347 14.94 31.23 -1.25
C LEU A 347 15.48 32.05 -2.42
N ALA A 348 14.61 32.89 -2.98
CA ALA A 348 15.02 33.98 -3.87
C ALA A 348 15.76 35.06 -3.07
N ASP A 349 16.56 35.88 -3.75
CA ASP A 349 17.18 37.07 -3.13
C ASP A 349 16.15 38.18 -2.86
N ASP A 350 14.97 38.09 -3.49
CA ASP A 350 13.90 39.09 -3.48
C ASP A 350 12.55 38.36 -3.61
N ASP A 351 11.75 38.38 -2.54
CA ASP A 351 10.46 37.66 -2.50
C ASP A 351 9.35 38.33 -3.32
N GLU A 352 9.53 39.60 -3.70
CA GLU A 352 8.58 40.33 -4.55
C GLU A 352 8.86 40.12 -6.05
N LYS A 353 10.02 39.56 -6.42
CA LYS A 353 10.46 39.43 -7.82
C LYS A 353 10.66 37.99 -8.21
N LEU A 354 10.44 37.69 -9.48
CA LEU A 354 10.91 36.43 -10.06
C LEU A 354 12.44 36.47 -10.21
N PRO A 355 13.15 35.35 -9.96
CA PRO A 355 14.56 35.23 -10.28
C PRO A 355 14.91 35.69 -11.70
N ALA A 356 16.01 36.43 -11.83
CA ALA A 356 16.48 36.94 -13.10
C ALA A 356 16.78 35.79 -14.08
N GLY A 357 16.41 35.96 -15.34
CA GLY A 357 16.59 34.95 -16.39
C GLY A 357 15.40 34.01 -16.62
N ILE A 358 14.39 33.96 -15.74
CA ILE A 358 13.17 33.15 -15.96
C ILE A 358 12.43 33.57 -17.24
N ILE A 359 12.42 34.85 -17.60
CA ILE A 359 11.84 35.34 -18.86
C ILE A 359 12.94 35.82 -19.79
N ASN A 360 13.23 35.05 -20.83
CA ASN A 360 14.17 35.43 -21.88
C ASN A 360 13.50 36.41 -22.88
N VAL A 361 13.53 37.71 -22.56
CA VAL A 361 12.93 38.76 -23.40
C VAL A 361 13.53 38.79 -24.81
N THR A 362 14.81 38.46 -24.98
CA THR A 362 15.48 38.43 -26.29
C THR A 362 14.97 37.30 -27.16
N ALA A 363 14.81 36.09 -26.60
CA ALA A 363 14.18 34.97 -27.31
C ALA A 363 12.73 35.31 -27.67
N ILE A 364 11.93 35.84 -26.73
CA ILE A 364 10.55 36.26 -26.99
C ILE A 364 10.46 37.29 -28.13
N LYS A 365 11.38 38.26 -28.22
CA LYS A 365 11.44 39.21 -29.34
C LYS A 365 11.78 38.57 -30.70
N LYS A 366 12.42 37.40 -30.73
CA LYS A 366 12.63 36.63 -31.98
C LYS A 366 11.38 35.84 -32.40
N ILE A 367 10.45 35.58 -31.47
CA ILE A 367 9.20 34.86 -31.75
C ILE A 367 8.19 35.79 -32.44
N PHE A 368 8.09 37.05 -31.98
CA PHE A 368 7.11 38.02 -32.46
C PHE A 368 7.79 39.18 -33.17
N SER A 369 7.49 39.34 -34.47
CA SER A 369 7.97 40.45 -35.30
C SER A 369 7.58 41.83 -34.74
N ASP A 370 6.46 41.91 -34.03
CA ASP A 370 6.01 43.09 -33.28
C ASP A 370 6.31 42.94 -31.77
N PRO A 371 7.16 43.81 -31.19
CA PRO A 371 7.38 43.87 -29.74
C PRO A 371 6.13 44.14 -28.89
N ALA A 372 5.08 44.75 -29.44
CA ALA A 372 3.81 44.96 -28.74
C ALA A 372 2.98 43.67 -28.65
N ALA A 373 2.92 42.86 -29.70
CA ALA A 373 2.30 41.52 -29.69
C ALA A 373 2.89 40.59 -28.60
N SER A 374 4.19 40.71 -28.29
CA SER A 374 4.85 39.94 -27.22
C SER A 374 4.77 40.55 -25.81
N ALA A 375 4.22 41.74 -25.64
CA ALA A 375 4.11 42.38 -24.32
C ALA A 375 3.14 41.67 -23.35
N PRO A 376 1.99 41.12 -23.78
CA PRO A 376 1.09 40.34 -22.94
C PRO A 376 1.74 39.11 -22.29
N LEU A 377 2.64 38.44 -23.02
CA LEU A 377 3.35 37.22 -22.62
C LEU A 377 4.45 37.47 -21.56
N ARG A 378 4.61 38.72 -21.13
CA ARG A 378 5.50 39.17 -20.05
C ARG A 378 4.71 39.70 -18.85
N ARG A 379 3.39 39.46 -18.80
CA ARG A 379 2.49 39.89 -17.71
C ARG A 379 2.36 38.82 -16.60
N LYS A 380 1.86 39.27 -15.45
CA LYS A 380 1.49 38.44 -14.28
C LYS A 380 0.43 37.41 -14.67
N GLY A 381 0.64 36.14 -14.35
CA GLY A 381 -0.25 35.05 -14.78
C GLY A 381 -0.05 34.55 -16.22
N SER A 382 0.82 35.17 -17.03
CA SER A 382 0.91 34.87 -18.47
C SER A 382 1.63 33.57 -18.80
N ILE A 383 1.56 33.18 -20.08
CA ILE A 383 2.00 31.88 -20.60
C ILE A 383 3.45 31.87 -21.13
N GLY A 384 4.12 33.03 -21.15
CA GLY A 384 5.43 33.20 -21.82
C GLY A 384 6.59 32.42 -21.20
N GLY A 385 6.42 31.85 -20.00
CA GLY A 385 7.40 30.95 -19.37
C GLY A 385 7.67 29.66 -20.16
N ARG A 386 6.75 29.29 -21.06
CA ARG A 386 6.81 28.06 -21.87
C ARG A 386 7.59 28.18 -23.19
N LEU A 387 7.98 29.40 -23.57
CA LEU A 387 8.51 29.71 -24.91
C LEU A 387 9.97 29.28 -25.16
N THR A 388 10.73 28.97 -24.10
CA THR A 388 12.12 28.48 -24.23
C THR A 388 12.40 27.39 -23.19
N LEU A 389 13.30 26.45 -23.51
CA LEU A 389 13.79 25.46 -22.55
C LEU A 389 14.31 26.12 -21.25
N ALA A 390 15.09 27.20 -21.37
CA ALA A 390 15.67 27.89 -20.22
C ALA A 390 14.61 28.49 -19.27
N SER A 391 13.58 29.13 -19.82
CA SER A 391 12.45 29.68 -19.05
C SER A 391 11.66 28.57 -18.35
N LYS A 392 11.32 27.50 -19.09
CA LYS A 392 10.57 26.35 -18.60
C LYS A 392 11.32 25.60 -17.50
N GLN A 393 12.62 25.34 -17.70
CA GLN A 393 13.49 24.69 -16.72
C GLN A 393 13.64 25.54 -15.45
N ALA A 394 13.78 26.86 -15.57
CA ALA A 394 13.88 27.72 -14.39
C ALA A 394 12.58 27.75 -13.56
N LEU A 395 11.40 27.61 -14.18
CA LEU A 395 10.12 27.45 -13.47
C LEU A 395 9.99 26.05 -12.84
N ILE A 396 10.37 24.99 -13.56
CA ILE A 396 10.48 23.61 -13.03
C ILE A 396 11.37 23.56 -11.79
N ASP A 397 12.50 24.27 -11.81
CA ASP A 397 13.43 24.37 -10.70
C ASP A 397 12.84 25.16 -9.54
N PHE A 398 12.27 26.33 -9.81
CA PHE A 398 11.73 27.25 -8.81
C PHE A 398 10.50 26.68 -8.06
N TYR A 399 9.62 25.95 -8.76
CA TYR A 399 8.38 25.41 -8.21
C TYR A 399 8.39 23.90 -7.93
N GLY A 400 9.50 23.22 -8.23
CA GLY A 400 9.73 21.84 -7.78
C GLY A 400 8.98 20.76 -8.56
N ALA A 401 8.84 20.89 -9.88
CA ALA A 401 8.56 19.74 -10.74
C ALA A 401 9.79 18.79 -10.76
N THR A 402 9.59 17.50 -11.03
CA THR A 402 10.64 16.46 -10.95
C THR A 402 10.84 15.76 -12.31
N PRO A 403 12.00 15.13 -12.56
CA PRO A 403 12.21 14.34 -13.77
C PRO A 403 11.11 13.29 -14.00
N ARG A 404 10.63 12.63 -12.93
CA ARG A 404 9.54 11.64 -13.03
C ARG A 404 8.17 12.26 -13.33
N SER A 405 7.89 13.51 -12.92
CA SER A 405 6.67 14.20 -13.37
C SER A 405 6.76 14.62 -14.83
N LEU A 406 7.93 15.06 -15.31
CA LEU A 406 8.13 15.40 -16.72
C LEU A 406 8.03 14.16 -17.62
N GLU A 407 8.58 13.03 -17.18
CA GLU A 407 8.41 11.73 -17.84
C GLU A 407 6.94 11.27 -17.84
N SER A 408 6.24 11.38 -16.71
CA SER A 408 4.80 11.11 -16.61
C SER A 408 3.98 11.97 -17.59
N ILE A 409 4.34 13.24 -17.78
CA ILE A 409 3.70 14.12 -18.77
C ILE A 409 4.05 13.70 -20.19
N ARG A 410 5.31 13.34 -20.50
CA ARG A 410 5.69 12.80 -21.81
C ARG A 410 4.90 11.53 -22.17
N GLU A 411 4.80 10.58 -21.25
CA GLU A 411 3.97 9.36 -21.41
C GLU A 411 2.49 9.71 -21.69
N GLY A 412 1.97 10.79 -21.09
CA GLY A 412 0.61 11.28 -21.38
C GLY A 412 0.47 12.01 -22.73
N ILE A 413 1.50 12.74 -23.18
CA ILE A 413 1.56 13.38 -24.51
C ILE A 413 1.58 12.30 -25.61
N ASP A 414 2.37 11.25 -25.43
CA ASP A 414 2.39 10.07 -26.29
C ASP A 414 0.98 9.47 -26.40
N TRP A 415 0.33 9.19 -25.26
CA TRP A 415 -1.01 8.60 -25.24
C TRP A 415 -2.05 9.50 -25.95
N LEU A 416 -2.03 10.82 -25.69
CA LEU A 416 -2.93 11.75 -26.37
C LEU A 416 -2.71 11.76 -27.90
N ALA A 417 -1.46 11.73 -28.36
CA ALA A 417 -1.17 11.67 -29.80
C ALA A 417 -1.69 10.38 -30.44
N HIS A 418 -1.56 9.23 -29.75
CA HIS A 418 -2.09 7.93 -30.22
C HIS A 418 -3.62 7.86 -30.23
N CYS A 419 -4.32 8.74 -29.50
CA CYS A 419 -5.79 8.83 -29.49
C CYS A 419 -6.38 9.82 -30.53
N GLN A 420 -5.57 10.45 -31.38
CA GLN A 420 -6.09 11.38 -32.39
C GLN A 420 -6.74 10.65 -33.57
N ARG A 421 -7.98 11.02 -33.89
CA ARG A 421 -8.77 10.46 -35.00
C ARG A 421 -8.28 10.94 -36.36
N GLY A 422 -8.78 10.31 -37.44
CA GLY A 422 -8.40 10.63 -38.82
C GLY A 422 -8.69 12.08 -39.25
N ASP A 423 -9.77 12.66 -38.74
CA ASP A 423 -10.19 14.05 -39.00
C ASP A 423 -9.46 15.10 -38.14
N GLY A 424 -8.57 14.67 -37.24
CA GLY A 424 -7.86 15.53 -36.30
C GLY A 424 -8.56 15.73 -34.95
N SER A 425 -9.75 15.16 -34.75
CA SER A 425 -10.51 15.25 -33.49
C SER A 425 -10.08 14.20 -32.46
N TRP A 426 -10.63 14.31 -31.25
CA TRP A 426 -10.55 13.31 -30.18
C TRP A 426 -11.94 12.93 -29.66
N ALA A 427 -12.03 11.76 -29.04
CA ALA A 427 -13.18 11.33 -28.25
C ALA A 427 -12.91 11.42 -26.74
N LEU A 428 -13.96 11.62 -25.94
CA LEU A 428 -13.84 11.74 -24.48
C LEU A 428 -13.35 10.45 -23.79
N ASP A 429 -13.67 9.28 -24.33
CA ASP A 429 -13.13 7.98 -23.89
C ASP A 429 -11.70 7.69 -24.38
N GLY A 430 -11.23 8.39 -25.42
CA GLY A 430 -9.97 8.13 -26.12
C GLY A 430 -10.08 7.20 -27.33
N SER A 431 -11.29 6.91 -27.82
CA SER A 431 -11.54 6.05 -28.98
C SER A 431 -11.11 6.67 -30.33
N LEU A 432 -10.49 5.84 -31.18
CA LEU A 432 -10.09 6.19 -32.55
C LEU A 432 -11.22 6.07 -33.58
N GLU A 433 -12.18 5.19 -33.32
CA GLU A 433 -13.38 5.03 -34.13
C GLU A 433 -14.53 5.82 -33.50
N ASP A 434 -15.54 6.19 -34.28
CA ASP A 434 -16.79 6.67 -33.72
C ASP A 434 -17.47 5.56 -32.90
N ALA A 435 -18.03 5.93 -31.74
CA ALA A 435 -18.92 5.04 -31.04
C ALA A 435 -20.10 4.74 -31.97
N GLY A 436 -20.21 3.49 -32.43
CA GLY A 436 -21.33 3.02 -33.26
C GLY A 436 -22.65 3.01 -32.48
N ASP A 437 -23.62 2.22 -32.94
CA ASP A 437 -24.91 2.04 -32.27
C ASP A 437 -24.80 1.21 -30.96
N VAL A 438 -23.93 1.64 -30.04
CA VAL A 438 -23.72 1.08 -28.70
C VAL A 438 -24.68 1.74 -27.72
N GLU A 439 -25.21 0.99 -26.75
CA GLU A 439 -26.16 1.54 -25.79
C GLU A 439 -25.57 2.72 -24.99
N VAL A 440 -26.27 3.86 -25.04
CA VAL A 440 -25.82 5.21 -24.63
C VAL A 440 -25.50 5.35 -23.12
N ASN A 441 -25.68 4.29 -22.32
CA ASN A 441 -25.60 4.33 -20.87
C ASN A 441 -24.19 4.09 -20.28
N GLU A 442 -23.25 3.54 -21.06
CA GLU A 442 -21.87 3.26 -20.59
C GLU A 442 -20.78 4.08 -21.29
N VAL A 443 -21.13 4.85 -22.34
CA VAL A 443 -20.18 5.64 -23.14
C VAL A 443 -20.25 7.13 -22.74
N PRO A 444 -19.12 7.86 -22.64
CA PRO A 444 -19.11 9.30 -22.46
C PRO A 444 -19.92 10.05 -23.53
N SER A 445 -20.49 11.20 -23.16
CA SER A 445 -21.34 11.99 -24.08
C SER A 445 -20.55 12.45 -25.32
N PRO A 446 -21.04 12.28 -26.55
CA PRO A 446 -20.30 12.65 -27.75
C PRO A 446 -20.09 14.17 -27.81
N ASN A 447 -18.85 14.60 -27.54
CA ASN A 447 -18.45 16.00 -27.51
C ASN A 447 -17.03 16.18 -28.09
N PRO A 448 -16.86 16.02 -29.42
CA PRO A 448 -15.54 16.01 -30.04
C PRO A 448 -14.84 17.38 -29.97
N ILE A 449 -15.58 18.49 -29.89
CA ILE A 449 -15.02 19.83 -29.67
C ILE A 449 -14.41 19.92 -28.26
N GLY A 450 -15.15 19.51 -27.23
CA GLY A 450 -14.67 19.51 -25.84
C GLY A 450 -13.50 18.54 -25.64
N ALA A 451 -13.57 17.37 -26.24
CA ALA A 451 -12.49 16.38 -26.25
C ALA A 451 -11.22 16.91 -26.93
N THR A 452 -11.33 17.40 -28.17
CA THR A 452 -10.20 18.00 -28.92
C THR A 452 -9.57 19.16 -28.15
N ALA A 453 -10.39 20.03 -27.56
CA ALA A 453 -9.86 21.12 -26.76
C ALA A 453 -9.14 20.64 -25.48
N LEU A 454 -9.67 19.63 -24.78
CA LEU A 454 -8.99 19.00 -23.64
C LEU A 454 -7.66 18.37 -24.03
N ALA A 455 -7.61 17.64 -25.15
CA ALA A 455 -6.39 16.99 -25.65
C ALA A 455 -5.30 18.00 -26.05
N LEU A 456 -5.67 19.12 -26.68
CA LEU A 456 -4.70 20.13 -27.15
C LEU A 456 -4.06 20.94 -26.00
N LEU A 457 -4.78 21.18 -24.90
CA LEU A 457 -4.27 22.03 -23.81
C LEU A 457 -2.97 21.50 -23.17
N PRO A 458 -2.77 20.19 -22.91
CA PRO A 458 -1.49 19.60 -22.51
C PRO A 458 -0.32 19.83 -23.47
N PHE A 459 -0.50 19.77 -24.80
CA PHE A 459 0.57 20.07 -25.77
C PHE A 459 0.98 21.55 -25.69
N LEU A 460 0.00 22.46 -25.68
CA LEU A 460 0.23 23.90 -25.52
C LEU A 460 0.89 24.22 -24.16
N SER A 461 0.60 23.43 -23.12
CA SER A 461 1.27 23.46 -21.81
C SER A 461 2.77 23.17 -21.89
N GLU A 462 3.17 22.23 -22.75
CA GLU A 462 4.59 21.94 -22.99
C GLU A 462 5.26 23.00 -23.87
N GLY A 463 4.49 23.89 -24.49
CA GLY A 463 4.96 24.89 -25.46
C GLY A 463 4.93 24.39 -26.91
N ILE A 464 4.30 23.24 -27.16
CA ILE A 464 4.13 22.64 -28.49
C ILE A 464 2.94 23.34 -29.17
N ALA A 465 3.23 24.13 -30.20
CA ALA A 465 2.25 24.73 -31.10
C ALA A 465 2.41 24.15 -32.51
N HIS A 466 1.39 24.29 -33.37
CA HIS A 466 1.38 23.76 -34.75
C HIS A 466 2.59 24.15 -35.60
N SER A 467 3.20 25.30 -35.31
CA SER A 467 4.30 25.89 -36.08
C SER A 467 5.58 26.07 -35.27
N ARG A 468 5.61 25.67 -33.98
CA ARG A 468 6.76 25.92 -33.09
C ARG A 468 6.80 24.96 -31.90
N VAL A 469 8.00 24.56 -31.49
CA VAL A 469 8.30 23.97 -30.17
C VAL A 469 9.26 24.89 -29.39
N PRO A 470 9.46 24.70 -28.08
CA PRO A 470 10.43 25.48 -27.32
C PRO A 470 11.86 25.30 -27.86
N GLU A 471 12.62 26.38 -27.99
CA GLU A 471 14.03 26.35 -28.40
C GLU A 471 14.85 25.42 -27.49
N GLY A 472 15.51 24.41 -28.08
CA GLY A 472 16.21 23.34 -27.37
C GLY A 472 15.34 22.13 -26.96
N GLN A 473 14.15 21.97 -27.55
CA GLN A 473 13.27 20.79 -27.40
C GLN A 473 12.77 20.30 -28.77
N GLU A 474 13.67 20.23 -29.76
CA GLU A 474 13.38 19.84 -31.13
C GLU A 474 12.82 18.40 -31.23
N GLU A 475 13.02 17.54 -30.22
CA GLU A 475 12.39 16.22 -30.17
C GLU A 475 10.84 16.28 -30.10
N LEU A 476 10.27 17.44 -29.76
CA LEU A 476 8.83 17.66 -29.69
C LEU A 476 8.20 18.01 -31.06
N GLU A 477 9.00 18.23 -32.11
CA GLU A 477 8.48 18.59 -33.45
C GLU A 477 7.54 17.53 -34.02
N GLN A 478 7.73 16.25 -33.65
CA GLN A 478 6.85 15.13 -34.02
C GLN A 478 5.37 15.30 -33.64
N TYR A 479 5.06 16.17 -32.65
CA TYR A 479 3.68 16.44 -32.21
C TYR A 479 3.07 17.69 -32.86
N GLN A 480 3.81 18.43 -33.69
CA GLN A 480 3.30 19.68 -34.28
C GLN A 480 2.12 19.42 -35.23
N GLU A 481 2.20 18.37 -36.05
CA GLU A 481 1.11 17.96 -36.95
C GLU A 481 -0.14 17.51 -36.16
N VAL A 482 0.06 16.83 -35.02
CA VAL A 482 -1.04 16.44 -34.10
C VAL A 482 -1.77 17.69 -33.60
N VAL A 483 -1.02 18.71 -33.17
CA VAL A 483 -1.56 20.00 -32.73
C VAL A 483 -2.22 20.76 -33.88
N GLU A 484 -1.62 20.77 -35.08
CA GLU A 484 -2.17 21.44 -36.26
C GLU A 484 -3.53 20.84 -36.67
N ARG A 485 -3.61 19.50 -36.80
CA ARG A 485 -4.84 18.79 -37.19
C ARG A 485 -5.98 19.05 -36.19
N GLY A 486 -5.68 19.10 -34.89
CA GLY A 486 -6.66 19.47 -33.86
C GLY A 486 -7.12 20.93 -33.93
N LEU A 487 -6.21 21.87 -34.19
CA LEU A 487 -6.56 23.28 -34.38
C LEU A 487 -7.40 23.49 -35.66
N VAL A 488 -7.08 22.78 -36.74
CA VAL A 488 -7.87 22.77 -37.99
C VAL A 488 -9.27 22.22 -37.74
N TYR A 489 -9.41 21.11 -37.01
CA TYR A 489 -10.72 20.57 -36.62
C TYR A 489 -11.57 21.60 -35.85
N LEU A 490 -10.99 22.26 -34.83
CA LEU A 490 -11.69 23.29 -34.07
C LEU A 490 -12.04 24.53 -34.92
N ALA A 491 -11.15 24.95 -35.82
CA ALA A 491 -11.35 26.09 -36.71
C ALA A 491 -12.48 25.84 -37.73
N LEU A 492 -12.54 24.64 -38.32
CA LEU A 492 -13.62 24.21 -39.22
C LEU A 492 -14.94 24.00 -38.48
N SER A 493 -14.89 23.62 -37.20
CA SER A 493 -16.08 23.51 -36.33
C SER A 493 -16.64 24.85 -35.88
N GLN A 494 -15.90 25.96 -36.04
CA GLN A 494 -16.36 27.29 -35.61
C GLN A 494 -17.38 27.88 -36.60
N GLN A 495 -18.58 28.13 -36.10
CA GLN A 495 -19.68 28.66 -36.89
C GLN A 495 -19.49 30.15 -37.20
N ARG A 496 -19.81 30.51 -38.45
CA ARG A 496 -19.87 31.90 -38.92
C ARG A 496 -21.33 32.26 -39.14
N SER A 497 -21.77 33.38 -38.57
CA SER A 497 -23.13 33.90 -38.75
C SER A 497 -23.14 35.43 -38.70
N ASN A 498 -24.28 36.03 -39.02
CA ASN A 498 -24.49 37.48 -38.96
C ASN A 498 -25.28 37.91 -37.71
N ASP A 499 -25.36 37.04 -36.69
CA ASP A 499 -26.18 37.24 -35.49
C ASP A 499 -25.37 37.14 -34.19
N ILE A 500 -26.05 37.00 -33.05
CA ILE A 500 -25.41 36.89 -31.73
C ILE A 500 -24.61 35.58 -31.55
N ASN A 501 -24.87 34.57 -32.37
CA ASN A 501 -24.22 33.26 -32.35
C ASN A 501 -22.92 33.20 -33.16
N ASP A 502 -22.48 34.33 -33.73
CA ASP A 502 -21.28 34.36 -34.56
C ASP A 502 -20.01 33.99 -33.77
N GLY A 503 -19.26 33.00 -34.25
CA GLY A 503 -18.11 32.42 -33.57
C GLY A 503 -18.43 31.20 -32.68
N ARG A 504 -19.68 30.76 -32.62
CA ARG A 504 -20.14 29.61 -31.81
C ARG A 504 -19.41 28.30 -32.18
N LEU A 505 -19.28 27.45 -31.18
CA LEU A 505 -18.84 26.06 -31.27
C LEU A 505 -19.88 25.21 -30.55
N ASP A 506 -20.17 24.02 -31.08
CA ASP A 506 -21.07 23.05 -30.46
C ASP A 506 -20.43 22.36 -29.23
N GLY A 507 -21.13 21.41 -28.62
CA GLY A 507 -20.68 20.73 -27.39
C GLY A 507 -20.92 21.52 -26.09
N GLY A 508 -21.64 22.64 -26.16
CA GLY A 508 -22.05 23.44 -25.00
C GLY A 508 -20.96 24.35 -24.42
N MET A 509 -21.30 25.06 -23.34
CA MET A 509 -20.48 26.14 -22.79
C MET A 509 -19.05 25.71 -22.40
N TYR A 510 -18.87 24.50 -21.85
CA TYR A 510 -17.56 23.98 -21.46
C TYR A 510 -16.66 23.74 -22.69
N ALA A 511 -17.17 23.04 -23.71
CA ALA A 511 -16.43 22.79 -24.94
C ALA A 511 -16.04 24.11 -25.63
N HIS A 512 -16.95 25.07 -25.68
CA HIS A 512 -16.70 26.40 -26.23
C HIS A 512 -15.62 27.16 -25.43
N ALA A 513 -15.70 27.19 -24.10
CA ALA A 513 -14.71 27.86 -23.27
C ALA A 513 -13.32 27.21 -23.41
N LEU A 514 -13.24 25.88 -23.39
CA LEU A 514 -12.00 25.13 -23.59
C LEU A 514 -11.37 25.43 -24.96
N ALA A 515 -12.15 25.40 -26.04
CA ALA A 515 -11.67 25.74 -27.38
C ALA A 515 -11.25 27.22 -27.50
N THR A 516 -11.90 28.12 -26.78
CA THR A 516 -11.47 29.53 -26.68
C THR A 516 -10.11 29.65 -26.00
N ILE A 517 -9.86 28.90 -24.92
CA ILE A 517 -8.53 28.83 -24.26
C ILE A 517 -7.50 28.30 -25.25
N VAL A 518 -7.81 27.23 -26.00
CA VAL A 518 -6.93 26.65 -27.03
C VAL A 518 -6.56 27.67 -28.10
N PHE A 519 -7.52 28.36 -28.72
CA PHE A 519 -7.21 29.38 -29.73
C PHE A 519 -6.38 30.53 -29.14
N CYS A 520 -6.71 30.99 -27.93
CA CYS A 520 -5.93 32.05 -27.26
C CYS A 520 -4.49 31.61 -27.01
N GLU A 521 -4.26 30.45 -26.41
CA GLU A 521 -2.92 29.97 -26.07
C GLU A 521 -2.11 29.56 -27.30
N ALA A 522 -2.72 28.92 -28.31
CA ALA A 522 -2.05 28.60 -29.56
C ALA A 522 -1.62 29.87 -30.32
N TYR A 523 -2.47 30.90 -30.38
CA TYR A 523 -2.07 32.23 -30.86
C TYR A 523 -0.91 32.81 -30.03
N GLY A 524 -1.01 32.78 -28.69
CA GLY A 524 0.01 33.32 -27.79
C GLY A 524 1.35 32.58 -27.77
N LEU A 525 1.42 31.35 -28.29
CA LEU A 525 2.65 30.56 -28.41
C LEU A 525 3.26 30.63 -29.83
N SER A 526 2.43 30.74 -30.86
CA SER A 526 2.87 30.76 -32.27
C SER A 526 3.08 32.17 -32.84
N GLY A 527 2.27 33.15 -32.42
CA GLY A 527 2.14 34.44 -33.10
C GLY A 527 1.29 34.41 -34.38
N ASP A 528 0.59 33.32 -34.65
CA ASP A 528 -0.21 33.15 -35.88
C ASP A 528 -1.52 33.97 -35.83
N GLU A 529 -1.56 35.08 -36.57
CA GLU A 529 -2.73 35.98 -36.65
C GLU A 529 -4.00 35.27 -37.16
N ARG A 530 -3.91 34.12 -37.84
CA ARG A 530 -5.11 33.32 -38.21
C ARG A 530 -5.85 32.84 -36.96
N LEU A 531 -5.10 32.39 -35.95
CA LEU A 531 -5.66 31.92 -34.67
C LEU A 531 -6.24 33.07 -33.84
N ARG A 532 -5.71 34.30 -33.97
CA ARG A 532 -6.25 35.50 -33.32
C ARG A 532 -7.68 35.78 -33.74
N GLY A 533 -8.00 35.61 -35.03
CA GLY A 533 -9.36 35.75 -35.56
C GLY A 533 -10.33 34.76 -34.90
N HIS A 534 -9.99 33.48 -34.90
CA HIS A 534 -10.79 32.43 -34.25
C HIS A 534 -10.97 32.67 -32.74
N ALA A 535 -9.91 33.09 -32.05
CA ALA A 535 -9.94 33.43 -30.63
C ALA A 535 -10.87 34.62 -30.32
N GLN A 536 -10.81 35.69 -31.11
CA GLN A 536 -11.69 36.86 -30.97
C GLN A 536 -13.16 36.52 -31.20
N LEU A 537 -13.45 35.63 -32.17
CA LEU A 537 -14.81 35.19 -32.48
C LEU A 537 -15.40 34.29 -31.40
N ALA A 538 -14.63 33.33 -30.88
CA ALA A 538 -15.07 32.49 -29.77
C ALA A 538 -15.29 33.33 -28.49
N LEU A 539 -14.35 34.22 -28.17
CA LEU A 539 -14.50 35.15 -27.06
C LEU A 539 -15.74 36.05 -27.21
N LYS A 540 -16.01 36.59 -28.41
CA LYS A 540 -17.23 37.37 -28.70
C LYS A 540 -18.49 36.59 -28.36
N TYR A 541 -18.58 35.31 -28.77
CA TYR A 541 -19.72 34.45 -28.41
C TYR A 541 -19.85 34.28 -26.89
N LEU A 542 -18.76 34.02 -26.16
CA LEU A 542 -18.79 33.94 -24.70
C LEU A 542 -19.30 35.22 -24.05
N LEU A 543 -18.81 36.39 -24.47
CA LEU A 543 -19.23 37.68 -23.91
C LEU A 543 -20.70 37.98 -24.21
N ASN A 544 -21.20 37.61 -25.39
CA ASN A 544 -22.61 37.70 -25.77
C ASN A 544 -23.50 36.74 -24.97
N ALA A 545 -22.99 35.55 -24.65
CA ALA A 545 -23.72 34.51 -23.93
C ALA A 545 -23.83 34.76 -22.41
N GLN A 546 -23.16 35.79 -21.87
CA GLN A 546 -23.19 36.15 -20.45
C GLN A 546 -24.62 36.55 -20.01
N HIS A 547 -25.03 36.07 -18.83
CA HIS A 547 -26.32 36.45 -18.26
C HIS A 547 -26.35 37.94 -17.90
N GLN A 548 -27.24 38.71 -18.52
CA GLN A 548 -27.23 40.16 -18.37
C GLN A 548 -27.58 40.63 -16.96
N ALA A 549 -28.54 39.98 -16.29
CA ALA A 549 -28.98 40.37 -14.95
C ALA A 549 -28.04 39.84 -13.85
N GLY A 550 -27.68 38.56 -13.90
CA GLY A 550 -26.91 37.89 -12.85
C GLY A 550 -25.41 37.75 -13.10
N GLY A 551 -24.92 38.05 -14.31
CA GLY A 551 -23.49 38.16 -14.63
C GLY A 551 -22.69 36.88 -14.85
N GLY A 552 -23.18 35.71 -14.41
CA GLY A 552 -22.53 34.42 -14.65
C GLY A 552 -22.83 33.81 -16.03
N TRP A 553 -22.27 32.61 -16.25
CA TRP A 553 -22.52 31.76 -17.41
C TRP A 553 -23.07 30.40 -17.00
N ARG A 554 -23.79 29.75 -17.93
CA ARG A 554 -24.31 28.39 -17.76
C ARG A 554 -24.29 27.62 -19.08
N TYR A 555 -24.97 26.48 -19.14
CA TYR A 555 -24.99 25.57 -20.29
C TYR A 555 -25.49 26.20 -21.60
N SER A 556 -26.39 27.18 -21.55
CA SER A 556 -26.90 27.91 -22.72
C SER A 556 -26.79 29.44 -22.54
N PRO A 557 -26.77 30.23 -23.64
CA PRO A 557 -26.70 31.68 -23.58
C PRO A 557 -27.75 32.35 -22.69
N ASN A 558 -27.33 33.38 -21.96
CA ASN A 558 -28.15 34.23 -21.09
C ASN A 558 -28.96 33.48 -20.01
N GLN A 559 -28.58 32.25 -19.65
CA GLN A 559 -29.14 31.53 -18.49
C GLN A 559 -28.55 32.03 -17.16
N PRO A 560 -29.31 32.06 -16.05
CA PRO A 560 -28.78 32.27 -14.71
C PRO A 560 -27.59 31.35 -14.43
N GLY A 561 -26.45 31.96 -14.09
CA GLY A 561 -25.16 31.29 -14.10
C GLY A 561 -25.00 30.18 -13.05
N ASP A 562 -23.95 29.38 -13.26
CA ASP A 562 -23.35 28.53 -12.23
C ASP A 562 -21.84 28.77 -12.15
N LEU A 563 -21.23 28.52 -10.99
CA LEU A 563 -19.81 28.85 -10.76
C LEU A 563 -18.85 27.91 -11.51
N SER A 564 -19.31 26.73 -11.94
CA SER A 564 -18.51 25.76 -12.66
C SER A 564 -18.27 26.18 -14.11
N ALA A 565 -19.35 26.52 -14.82
CA ALA A 565 -19.29 27.07 -16.17
C ALA A 565 -18.65 28.47 -16.18
N THR A 566 -18.99 29.31 -15.20
CA THR A 566 -18.38 30.64 -15.06
C THR A 566 -16.87 30.55 -14.86
N GLY A 567 -16.35 29.60 -14.07
CA GLY A 567 -14.92 29.38 -13.89
C GLY A 567 -14.18 29.13 -15.21
N TRP A 568 -14.67 28.23 -16.06
CA TRP A 568 -14.05 27.96 -17.36
C TRP A 568 -14.14 29.13 -18.34
N VAL A 569 -15.28 29.82 -18.38
CA VAL A 569 -15.42 31.03 -19.19
C VAL A 569 -14.49 32.14 -18.70
N PHE A 570 -14.26 32.24 -17.39
CA PHE A 570 -13.29 33.18 -16.83
C PHE A 570 -11.84 32.81 -17.18
N LEU A 571 -11.49 31.52 -17.21
CA LEU A 571 -10.19 31.07 -17.73
C LEU A 571 -10.02 31.42 -19.22
N ALA A 572 -11.06 31.28 -20.06
CA ALA A 572 -11.04 31.71 -21.45
C ALA A 572 -10.84 33.23 -21.61
N ILE A 573 -11.62 34.02 -20.86
CA ILE A 573 -11.46 35.47 -20.75
C ILE A 573 -10.04 35.86 -20.31
N ARG A 574 -9.47 35.12 -19.34
CA ARG A 574 -8.12 35.38 -18.86
C ARG A 574 -7.07 35.04 -19.90
N SER A 575 -7.20 33.90 -20.60
CA SER A 575 -6.29 33.53 -21.69
C SER A 575 -6.28 34.57 -22.81
N ALA A 576 -7.43 35.15 -23.17
CA ALA A 576 -7.51 36.28 -24.09
C ALA A 576 -6.72 37.52 -23.60
N GLN A 577 -6.93 37.95 -22.34
CA GLN A 577 -6.19 39.08 -21.75
C GLN A 577 -4.66 38.86 -21.71
N LEU A 578 -4.24 37.62 -21.45
CA LEU A 578 -2.84 37.22 -21.35
C LEU A 578 -2.13 37.14 -22.70
N THR A 579 -2.87 37.06 -23.81
CA THR A 579 -2.34 37.07 -25.19
C THR A 579 -2.65 38.37 -25.96
N GLY A 580 -3.22 39.37 -25.28
CA GLY A 580 -3.42 40.72 -25.83
C GLY A 580 -4.74 40.92 -26.57
N ILE A 581 -5.68 39.98 -26.45
CA ILE A 581 -7.04 40.16 -26.92
C ILE A 581 -7.82 40.96 -25.85
N ASN A 582 -8.45 42.06 -26.28
CA ASN A 582 -9.17 42.95 -25.37
C ASN A 582 -10.49 42.34 -24.90
N VAL A 583 -10.84 42.58 -23.63
CA VAL A 583 -12.09 42.17 -22.99
C VAL A 583 -12.79 43.41 -22.42
N LEU A 584 -14.11 43.48 -22.55
CA LEU A 584 -14.93 44.58 -22.02
C LEU A 584 -14.98 44.55 -20.49
N SER A 585 -14.72 45.68 -19.83
CA SER A 585 -14.73 45.77 -18.35
C SER A 585 -16.07 45.37 -17.74
N GLN A 586 -17.17 45.77 -18.37
CA GLN A 586 -18.55 45.45 -17.94
C GLN A 586 -18.79 43.94 -17.80
N SER A 587 -18.14 43.11 -18.62
CA SER A 587 -18.25 41.64 -18.50
C SER A 587 -17.49 41.10 -17.29
N LEU A 588 -16.37 41.73 -16.92
CA LEU A 588 -15.61 41.40 -15.70
C LEU A 588 -16.37 41.84 -14.45
N GLU A 589 -16.89 43.07 -14.43
CA GLU A 589 -17.72 43.62 -13.35
C GLU A 589 -18.98 42.78 -13.12
N ARG A 590 -19.60 42.25 -14.19
CA ARG A 590 -20.71 41.29 -14.10
C ARG A 590 -20.27 39.94 -13.52
N ALA A 591 -19.12 39.42 -13.94
CA ALA A 591 -18.59 38.16 -13.45
C ALA A 591 -18.22 38.23 -11.96
N GLU A 592 -17.60 39.33 -11.52
CA GLU A 592 -17.30 39.62 -10.12
C GLU A 592 -18.55 39.55 -9.23
N ARG A 593 -19.60 40.31 -9.58
CA ARG A 593 -20.89 40.29 -8.86
C ARG A 593 -21.51 38.88 -8.80
N PHE A 594 -21.38 38.10 -9.86
CA PHE A 594 -21.86 36.72 -9.86
C PHE A 594 -21.08 35.85 -8.87
N VAL A 595 -19.75 35.89 -8.95
CA VAL A 595 -18.87 35.08 -8.09
C VAL A 595 -19.06 35.46 -6.62
N ASP A 596 -19.14 36.76 -6.29
CA ASP A 596 -19.45 37.25 -4.95
C ASP A 596 -20.79 36.69 -4.43
N SER A 597 -21.83 36.65 -5.28
CA SER A 597 -23.14 36.09 -4.89
C SER A 597 -23.12 34.60 -4.58
N CYS A 598 -22.12 33.86 -5.08
CA CYS A 598 -21.89 32.44 -4.76
C CYS A 598 -21.13 32.23 -3.43
N GLY A 599 -20.72 33.29 -2.74
CA GLY A 599 -19.98 33.21 -1.48
C GLY A 599 -20.80 32.63 -0.33
N VAL A 600 -20.30 31.56 0.29
CA VAL A 600 -20.93 30.83 1.41
C VAL A 600 -19.90 30.44 2.49
N GLY A 601 -18.84 31.25 2.61
CA GLY A 601 -17.86 31.14 3.70
C GLY A 601 -18.45 31.51 5.07
N PRO A 602 -17.71 31.24 6.16
CA PRO A 602 -18.10 31.65 7.50
C PRO A 602 -18.05 33.18 7.65
N GLU A 603 -18.68 33.72 8.69
CA GLU A 603 -18.90 35.18 8.89
C GLU A 603 -17.60 36.00 8.85
N GLU A 604 -16.50 35.46 9.38
CA GLU A 604 -15.18 36.09 9.37
C GLU A 604 -14.54 36.20 7.98
N ALA A 605 -14.97 35.37 7.03
CA ALA A 605 -14.42 35.25 5.68
C ALA A 605 -15.48 34.72 4.67
N PRO A 606 -16.54 35.49 4.38
CA PRO A 606 -17.72 35.01 3.65
C PRO A 606 -17.42 34.62 2.18
N LEU A 607 -16.34 35.14 1.60
CA LEU A 607 -15.89 34.81 0.25
C LEU A 607 -14.73 33.80 0.24
N SER A 608 -14.49 33.09 1.35
CA SER A 608 -13.46 32.03 1.41
C SER A 608 -13.91 30.67 0.86
N ARG A 609 -15.22 30.50 0.66
CA ARG A 609 -15.86 29.28 0.17
C ARG A 609 -17.06 29.63 -0.70
N TYR A 610 -17.39 28.76 -1.65
CA TYR A 610 -18.39 29.05 -2.68
C TYR A 610 -19.33 27.86 -2.93
N CYS A 611 -20.58 28.19 -3.29
CA CYS A 611 -21.60 27.24 -3.73
C CYS A 611 -21.63 27.12 -5.26
N TYR A 612 -22.48 26.22 -5.78
CA TYR A 612 -22.62 26.03 -7.23
C TYR A 612 -23.55 27.07 -7.87
N GLN A 613 -24.66 27.40 -7.21
CA GLN A 613 -25.57 28.47 -7.65
C GLN A 613 -26.07 29.33 -6.48
N PRO A 614 -26.08 30.67 -6.64
CA PRO A 614 -26.55 31.59 -5.61
C PRO A 614 -28.07 31.48 -5.45
N ASN A 615 -28.56 31.49 -4.21
CA ASN A 615 -29.99 31.46 -3.86
C ASN A 615 -30.80 30.29 -4.49
N GLY A 616 -30.14 29.22 -4.91
CA GLY A 616 -30.76 28.03 -5.49
C GLY A 616 -30.84 26.84 -4.54
N THR A 617 -31.37 25.73 -5.04
CA THR A 617 -31.39 24.43 -4.33
C THR A 617 -29.99 23.85 -4.07
N ASP A 618 -28.97 24.33 -4.78
CA ASP A 618 -27.58 23.91 -4.66
C ASP A 618 -26.67 25.04 -4.14
N SER A 619 -27.17 25.72 -3.10
CA SER A 619 -26.53 26.82 -2.36
C SER A 619 -25.57 26.33 -1.27
N ALA A 620 -25.40 25.02 -1.10
CA ALA A 620 -24.38 24.45 -0.22
C ALA A 620 -22.97 24.63 -0.78
N GLU A 621 -21.97 24.68 0.11
CA GLU A 621 -20.55 24.75 -0.25
C GLU A 621 -20.12 23.52 -1.08
N LYS A 622 -19.30 23.75 -2.11
CA LYS A 622 -18.64 22.68 -2.87
C LYS A 622 -17.16 22.99 -3.07
N GLN A 623 -16.27 22.08 -2.69
CA GLN A 623 -14.82 22.28 -2.75
C GLN A 623 -14.30 22.73 -4.13
N SER A 624 -14.82 22.14 -5.21
CA SER A 624 -14.49 22.51 -6.60
C SER A 624 -14.92 23.93 -6.95
N MET A 625 -16.09 24.35 -6.48
CA MET A 625 -16.62 25.70 -6.65
C MET A 625 -15.83 26.69 -5.80
N THR A 626 -15.46 26.29 -4.57
CA THR A 626 -14.55 27.06 -3.71
C THR A 626 -13.22 27.35 -4.41
N ALA A 627 -12.59 26.35 -5.02
CA ALA A 627 -11.35 26.54 -5.77
C ALA A 627 -11.52 27.43 -7.03
N ALA A 628 -12.61 27.23 -7.80
CA ALA A 628 -12.89 28.03 -8.99
C ALA A 628 -13.23 29.50 -8.67
N GLY A 629 -14.00 29.76 -7.61
CA GLY A 629 -14.32 31.10 -7.11
C GLY A 629 -13.07 31.84 -6.67
N LEU A 630 -12.25 31.23 -5.80
CA LEU A 630 -10.98 31.82 -5.34
C LEU A 630 -10.03 32.13 -6.50
N LEU A 631 -9.90 31.24 -7.49
CA LEU A 631 -9.05 31.49 -8.67
C LEU A 631 -9.58 32.65 -9.52
N THR A 632 -10.90 32.73 -9.70
CA THR A 632 -11.55 33.83 -10.42
C THR A 632 -11.29 35.16 -9.73
N GLN A 633 -11.40 35.21 -8.41
CA GLN A 633 -11.11 36.41 -7.60
C GLN A 633 -9.64 36.85 -7.67
N GLN A 634 -8.69 35.91 -7.66
CA GLN A 634 -7.27 36.24 -7.92
C GLN A 634 -7.12 36.94 -9.27
N TYR A 635 -7.73 36.40 -10.35
CA TYR A 635 -7.69 37.00 -11.68
C TYR A 635 -8.47 38.31 -11.82
N LEU A 636 -9.50 38.55 -10.99
CA LEU A 636 -10.20 39.84 -10.88
C LEU A 636 -9.35 40.92 -10.14
N GLY A 637 -8.36 40.51 -9.36
CA GLY A 637 -7.34 41.41 -8.80
C GLY A 637 -7.15 41.34 -7.29
N TRP A 638 -7.71 40.34 -6.60
CA TRP A 638 -7.48 40.15 -5.17
C TRP A 638 -6.00 40.08 -4.81
N LYS A 639 -5.63 40.77 -3.73
CA LYS A 639 -4.26 40.81 -3.23
C LYS A 639 -3.88 39.48 -2.57
N LYS A 640 -2.56 39.22 -2.50
CA LYS A 640 -1.98 38.00 -1.90
C LYS A 640 -2.36 37.83 -0.41
N ASP A 641 -2.59 38.94 0.28
CA ASP A 641 -2.91 39.06 1.69
C ASP A 641 -4.42 39.20 2.00
N ASP A 642 -5.30 39.01 1.01
CA ASP A 642 -6.75 39.07 1.26
C ASP A 642 -7.19 37.97 2.25
N ARG A 643 -7.97 38.37 3.28
CA ARG A 643 -8.40 37.47 4.35
C ARG A 643 -9.21 36.27 3.85
N ASN A 644 -10.03 36.45 2.82
CA ASN A 644 -10.87 35.40 2.25
C ASN A 644 -10.01 34.44 1.44
N LEU A 645 -9.01 34.95 0.72
CA LEU A 645 -8.06 34.14 -0.03
C LEU A 645 -7.20 33.28 0.89
N LEU A 646 -6.71 33.84 2.00
CA LEU A 646 -5.92 33.12 2.99
C LEU A 646 -6.76 32.04 3.72
N ALA A 647 -7.98 32.38 4.15
CA ALA A 647 -8.92 31.42 4.74
C ALA A 647 -9.30 30.30 3.74
N GLY A 648 -9.55 30.68 2.48
CA GLY A 648 -9.84 29.75 1.39
C GLY A 648 -8.65 28.82 1.11
N SER A 649 -7.42 29.33 1.05
CA SER A 649 -6.23 28.51 0.88
C SER A 649 -6.04 27.48 2.01
N THR A 650 -6.41 27.85 3.24
CA THR A 650 -6.38 26.94 4.39
C THR A 650 -7.43 25.83 4.24
N TYR A 651 -8.63 26.16 3.76
CA TYR A 651 -9.66 25.18 3.40
C TYR A 651 -9.17 24.23 2.29
N LEU A 652 -8.57 24.76 1.21
CA LEU A 652 -8.02 23.93 0.12
C LEU A 652 -6.95 22.95 0.62
N MET A 653 -6.03 23.42 1.47
CA MET A 653 -4.97 22.58 2.06
C MET A 653 -5.52 21.42 2.90
N ALA A 654 -6.71 21.54 3.49
CA ALA A 654 -7.35 20.45 4.23
C ALA A 654 -7.94 19.34 3.33
N LYS A 655 -7.91 19.51 1.99
CA LYS A 655 -8.52 18.61 0.99
C LYS A 655 -7.50 17.93 0.07
N GLN A 656 -6.23 17.87 0.48
CA GLN A 656 -5.17 17.14 -0.25
C GLN A 656 -5.55 15.67 -0.50
N PRO A 657 -5.09 15.04 -1.60
CA PRO A 657 -5.36 13.63 -1.88
C PRO A 657 -4.77 12.71 -0.79
N PRO A 658 -5.43 11.59 -0.42
CA PRO A 658 -4.90 10.66 0.57
C PRO A 658 -3.57 10.03 0.11
N GLU A 659 -2.58 9.96 1.01
CA GLU A 659 -1.21 9.47 0.76
C GLU A 659 -1.20 8.14 -0.03
N GLN A 660 -2.14 7.24 0.27
CA GLN A 660 -2.24 5.88 -0.29
C GLN A 660 -3.41 5.65 -1.28
N SER A 661 -4.17 6.69 -1.69
CA SER A 661 -5.32 6.50 -2.60
C SER A 661 -4.87 6.01 -3.98
N SER A 662 -5.29 4.80 -4.39
CA SER A 662 -5.05 4.25 -5.73
C SER A 662 -5.89 4.89 -6.84
N ASN A 663 -6.87 5.74 -6.47
CA ASN A 663 -7.74 6.47 -7.36
C ASN A 663 -7.31 7.95 -7.45
N VAL A 664 -7.43 8.56 -8.64
CA VAL A 664 -7.14 9.97 -8.95
C VAL A 664 -7.97 10.96 -8.13
N GLY A 665 -9.20 10.61 -7.74
CA GLY A 665 -10.08 11.46 -6.95
C GLY A 665 -10.65 12.66 -7.72
N ASP A 666 -10.93 13.76 -7.02
CA ASP A 666 -11.57 14.97 -7.57
C ASP A 666 -10.59 15.83 -8.38
N ILE A 667 -10.21 15.34 -9.57
CA ILE A 667 -9.23 16.00 -10.43
C ILE A 667 -9.66 17.40 -10.89
N TYR A 668 -10.97 17.65 -10.96
CA TYR A 668 -11.52 18.97 -11.27
C TYR A 668 -11.19 19.97 -10.15
N PHE A 669 -11.49 19.60 -8.91
CA PHE A 669 -11.09 20.37 -7.73
C PHE A 669 -9.56 20.54 -7.67
N TYR A 670 -8.80 19.47 -7.87
CA TYR A 670 -7.34 19.51 -7.79
C TYR A 670 -6.72 20.46 -8.83
N TYR A 671 -7.23 20.51 -10.06
CA TYR A 671 -6.75 21.42 -11.09
C TYR A 671 -6.93 22.90 -10.71
N TYR A 672 -8.12 23.29 -10.23
CA TYR A 672 -8.38 24.66 -9.76
C TYR A 672 -7.59 24.98 -8.49
N ALA A 673 -7.58 24.09 -7.50
CA ALA A 673 -6.88 24.30 -6.22
C ALA A 673 -5.37 24.44 -6.40
N THR A 674 -4.77 23.67 -7.32
CA THR A 674 -3.34 23.78 -7.66
C THR A 674 -3.01 25.16 -8.22
N GLN A 675 -3.86 25.75 -9.07
CA GLN A 675 -3.66 27.10 -9.59
C GLN A 675 -3.78 28.18 -8.49
N VAL A 676 -4.78 28.08 -7.61
CA VAL A 676 -4.95 29.04 -6.50
C VAL A 676 -3.71 29.07 -5.61
N LEU A 677 -3.24 27.88 -5.22
CA LEU A 677 -2.07 27.70 -4.36
C LEU A 677 -0.79 28.09 -5.11
N HIS A 678 -0.62 27.73 -6.38
CA HIS A 678 0.51 28.16 -7.21
C HIS A 678 0.67 29.68 -7.21
N HIS A 679 -0.43 30.42 -7.43
CA HIS A 679 -0.36 31.88 -7.46
C HIS A 679 -0.03 32.48 -6.09
N LEU A 680 -0.50 31.87 -4.99
CA LEU A 680 -0.08 32.23 -3.62
C LEU A 680 1.38 31.86 -3.31
N GLU A 681 1.93 30.85 -3.98
CA GLU A 681 3.27 30.30 -3.74
C GLU A 681 3.45 29.86 -2.26
N GLY A 682 4.70 29.75 -1.82
CA GLY A 682 5.03 29.53 -0.41
C GLY A 682 4.72 28.11 0.07
N ASN A 683 4.70 27.93 1.39
CA ASN A 683 4.73 26.59 2.00
C ASN A 683 3.50 25.75 1.65
N ASN A 684 2.34 26.38 1.50
CA ASN A 684 1.12 25.68 1.12
C ASN A 684 1.25 25.09 -0.29
N PHE A 685 1.73 25.87 -1.25
CA PHE A 685 1.95 25.37 -2.61
C PHE A 685 3.01 24.27 -2.67
N ASP A 686 4.15 24.44 -2.01
CA ASP A 686 5.23 23.46 -2.06
C ASP A 686 4.82 22.08 -1.50
N LEU A 687 4.05 22.07 -0.41
CA LEU A 687 3.48 20.85 0.18
C LEU A 687 2.39 20.25 -0.71
N TRP A 688 1.49 21.09 -1.24
CA TRP A 688 0.43 20.70 -2.15
C TRP A 688 0.98 20.09 -3.44
N ASN A 689 1.92 20.78 -4.10
CA ASN A 689 2.55 20.36 -5.34
C ASN A 689 3.28 19.03 -5.15
N HIS A 690 3.99 18.84 -4.03
CA HIS A 690 4.52 17.52 -3.67
C HIS A 690 3.42 16.46 -3.61
N ARG A 691 2.35 16.67 -2.81
CA ARG A 691 1.28 15.66 -2.67
C ARG A 691 0.58 15.36 -3.97
N MET A 692 0.22 16.37 -4.76
CA MET A 692 -0.43 16.20 -6.06
C MET A 692 0.47 15.47 -7.05
N ARG A 693 1.75 15.85 -7.15
CA ARG A 693 2.70 15.25 -8.08
C ARG A 693 2.93 13.77 -7.77
N GLU A 694 3.25 13.43 -6.52
CA GLU A 694 3.45 12.02 -6.14
C GLU A 694 2.15 11.20 -6.24
N HIS A 695 1.00 11.83 -5.99
CA HIS A 695 -0.30 11.19 -6.18
C HIS A 695 -0.56 10.85 -7.65
N LEU A 696 -0.47 11.83 -8.56
CA LEU A 696 -0.76 11.63 -9.98
C LEU A 696 0.27 10.71 -10.67
N ILE A 697 1.56 10.80 -10.33
CA ILE A 697 2.58 9.85 -10.82
C ILE A 697 2.20 8.41 -10.44
N ARG A 698 1.64 8.20 -9.24
CA ARG A 698 1.29 6.88 -8.70
C ARG A 698 -0.06 6.34 -9.20
N THR A 699 -0.98 7.19 -9.65
CA THR A 699 -2.30 6.79 -10.17
C THR A 699 -2.37 6.70 -11.70
N GLN A 700 -1.31 7.09 -12.40
CA GLN A 700 -1.17 6.94 -13.85
C GLN A 700 -0.93 5.47 -14.25
N GLU A 701 -1.54 5.03 -15.34
CA GLU A 701 -1.26 3.72 -15.95
C GLU A 701 0.18 3.65 -16.48
N LYS A 702 0.88 2.55 -16.17
CA LYS A 702 2.32 2.38 -16.47
C LYS A 702 2.63 1.46 -17.64
N ASP A 703 1.69 0.59 -18.00
CA ASP A 703 1.87 -0.49 -18.97
C ASP A 703 0.59 -0.68 -19.79
N GLY A 704 0.69 -1.39 -20.93
CA GLY A 704 -0.44 -1.69 -21.81
C GLY A 704 -0.90 -0.51 -22.67
N GLU A 705 -2.06 -0.68 -23.34
CA GLU A 705 -2.63 0.29 -24.29
C GLU A 705 -2.97 1.66 -23.67
N PHE A 706 -3.22 1.69 -22.36
CA PHE A 706 -3.56 2.89 -21.62
C PHE A 706 -2.35 3.57 -20.95
N LYS A 707 -1.13 3.07 -21.17
CA LYS A 707 0.10 3.64 -20.60
C LYS A 707 0.13 5.16 -20.81
N GLY A 708 0.43 5.91 -19.75
CA GLY A 708 0.49 7.37 -19.79
C GLY A 708 -0.84 8.07 -19.46
N SER A 709 -1.97 7.37 -19.51
CA SER A 709 -3.29 7.89 -19.16
C SER A 709 -3.66 7.69 -17.68
N TRP A 710 -4.80 8.24 -17.28
CA TRP A 710 -5.41 8.06 -15.95
C TRP A 710 -6.82 7.49 -16.06
N LYS A 711 -7.17 6.50 -15.23
CA LYS A 711 -8.50 5.87 -15.22
C LYS A 711 -9.61 6.85 -14.79
N PRO A 712 -10.80 6.80 -15.42
CA PRO A 712 -11.96 7.60 -15.02
C PRO A 712 -12.70 7.06 -13.79
N ASP A 713 -12.48 5.80 -13.43
CA ASP A 713 -13.16 5.10 -12.34
C ASP A 713 -13.13 5.93 -11.04
N GLY A 714 -14.29 6.18 -10.43
CA GLY A 714 -14.40 6.90 -9.15
C GLY A 714 -13.98 8.38 -9.18
N VAL A 715 -13.68 8.94 -10.36
CA VAL A 715 -13.47 10.39 -10.53
C VAL A 715 -14.82 11.08 -10.72
N PRO A 716 -15.10 12.20 -10.01
CA PRO A 716 -16.27 13.04 -10.27
C PRO A 716 -16.34 13.46 -11.75
N HIS A 717 -17.49 13.17 -12.38
CA HIS A 717 -17.73 13.33 -13.82
C HIS A 717 -16.85 12.46 -14.74
N GLY A 718 -16.07 11.51 -14.21
CA GLY A 718 -15.23 10.60 -14.99
C GLY A 718 -16.01 9.78 -16.03
N ASN A 719 -17.21 9.30 -15.69
CA ASN A 719 -18.06 8.56 -16.63
C ASN A 719 -18.57 9.43 -17.79
N THR A 720 -18.77 10.74 -17.59
CA THR A 720 -19.30 11.66 -18.61
C THR A 720 -18.19 12.32 -19.42
N GLY A 721 -17.05 12.63 -18.78
CA GLY A 721 -15.86 13.22 -19.39
C GLY A 721 -14.89 12.19 -20.00
N GLY A 722 -15.00 10.92 -19.60
CA GLY A 722 -14.16 9.83 -20.04
C GLY A 722 -12.69 9.92 -19.62
N ARG A 723 -11.87 8.98 -20.12
CA ARG A 723 -10.43 8.87 -19.84
C ARG A 723 -9.65 10.09 -20.33
N LEU A 724 -10.07 10.71 -21.44
CA LEU A 724 -9.42 11.88 -22.02
C LEU A 724 -9.50 13.09 -21.09
N TYR A 725 -10.66 13.34 -20.49
CA TYR A 725 -10.87 14.40 -19.49
C TYR A 725 -9.97 14.23 -18.26
N VAL A 726 -9.96 13.03 -17.66
CA VAL A 726 -9.17 12.76 -16.45
C VAL A 726 -7.68 12.84 -16.74
N THR A 727 -7.25 12.32 -17.88
CA THR A 727 -5.85 12.40 -18.34
C THR A 727 -5.43 13.85 -18.58
N SER A 728 -6.23 14.61 -19.34
CA SER A 728 -5.93 16.00 -19.67
C SER A 728 -5.86 16.87 -18.41
N LEU A 729 -6.81 16.77 -17.48
CA LEU A 729 -6.76 17.53 -16.23
C LEU A 729 -5.61 17.08 -15.30
N SER A 730 -5.24 15.80 -15.31
CA SER A 730 -4.06 15.30 -14.56
C SER A 730 -2.76 15.89 -15.09
N MET A 731 -2.58 15.90 -16.41
CA MET A 731 -1.43 16.55 -17.06
C MET A 731 -1.43 18.06 -16.80
N LEU A 732 -2.55 18.75 -17.01
CA LEU A 732 -2.64 20.19 -16.76
C LEU A 732 -2.34 20.54 -15.30
N THR A 733 -2.74 19.70 -14.35
CA THR A 733 -2.41 19.84 -12.92
C THR A 733 -0.91 19.70 -12.66
N LEU A 734 -0.26 18.68 -13.24
CA LEU A 734 1.20 18.51 -13.16
C LEU A 734 1.98 19.64 -13.85
N GLN A 735 1.38 20.30 -14.84
CA GLN A 735 1.99 21.37 -15.63
C GLN A 735 1.80 22.77 -15.04
N VAL A 736 0.85 22.99 -14.09
CA VAL A 736 0.65 24.30 -13.42
C VAL A 736 1.96 25.00 -13.01
N PRO A 737 2.96 24.32 -12.40
CA PRO A 737 4.24 24.92 -11.99
C PRO A 737 5.03 25.67 -13.07
N TYR A 738 4.78 25.42 -14.36
CA TYR A 738 5.43 26.12 -15.47
C TYR A 738 4.47 26.58 -16.58
N ARG A 739 3.20 26.16 -16.55
CA ARG A 739 2.16 26.60 -17.47
C ARG A 739 1.81 28.08 -17.28
N HIS A 740 1.87 28.57 -16.05
CA HIS A 740 1.51 29.95 -15.69
C HIS A 740 2.63 30.63 -14.90
N LEU A 741 2.94 31.88 -15.23
CA LEU A 741 3.79 32.71 -14.38
C LEU A 741 3.01 33.14 -13.12
N PRO A 742 3.65 33.34 -11.96
CA PRO A 742 2.96 33.79 -10.76
C PRO A 742 2.28 35.15 -10.95
N MET A 743 1.24 35.39 -10.15
CA MET A 743 0.48 36.64 -10.19
C MET A 743 1.04 37.75 -9.31
N TYR A 744 1.66 37.42 -8.18
CA TYR A 744 2.04 38.44 -7.20
C TYR A 744 3.45 38.99 -7.40
N ARG A 745 4.38 38.21 -7.98
CA ARG A 745 5.75 38.66 -8.27
C ARG A 745 5.85 39.64 -9.45
N LEU A 746 6.84 40.53 -9.40
CA LEU A 746 7.23 41.45 -10.46
C LEU A 746 8.31 40.82 -11.37
N PHE A 747 8.29 41.18 -12.65
CA PHE A 747 9.32 40.80 -13.61
C PHE A 747 10.39 41.89 -13.67
N LYS A 748 11.65 41.52 -13.43
CA LYS A 748 12.79 42.40 -13.73
C LYS A 748 13.08 42.29 -15.23
N ILE A 749 12.52 43.21 -16.03
CA ILE A 749 12.92 43.37 -17.44
C ILE A 749 14.38 43.82 -17.41
N GLY A 750 15.31 42.93 -17.76
CA GLY A 750 16.69 43.30 -17.98
C GLY A 750 16.74 44.34 -19.10
N ARG A 751 17.28 45.53 -18.81
CA ARG A 751 17.86 46.36 -19.87
C ARG A 751 19.06 45.58 -20.40
N SER A 752 19.13 45.36 -21.71
CA SER A 752 20.40 44.95 -22.32
C SER A 752 21.43 46.04 -22.04
N SER A 753 22.67 45.64 -21.79
CA SER A 753 23.84 46.51 -21.81
C SER A 753 24.36 46.77 -23.23
N ASP A 754 23.64 46.24 -24.22
CA ASP A 754 23.88 46.26 -25.66
C ASP A 754 22.73 47.04 -26.33
#